data_AF-D8EY94-F1
#
_entry.id   AF-D8EY94-F1
#
_cell.length_a   1.000
_cell.length_b   1.000
_cell.length_c   1.000
_cell.angle_alpha   90.00
_cell.angle_beta   90.00
_cell.angle_gamma   90.00
#
_symmetry.space_group_name_H-M   'P 1'
#
loop_
_entity.id
_entity.type
_entity.pdbx_description
1 polymer ?
#
loop_
_entity_poly.entity_id
_entity_poly.type
_entity_poly.pdbx_seq_one_letter_code
_entity_poly.pdbx_strand_id
1 'polypeptide(L)'
;MLLFDRRDRQLLKIVNEVLSKDPTRQYRREMVYPYLHPRGIKELSESKGLRVAFAIIHLLESMEEGGVNDRLNALRSLRDEVLLTAAGPIPKNTARVLLQIMKELVRAHGSEHRQLELAHDFRACVSGNPRVIRGQLRKYHLLEMPEEWNQLSFDDHVHDANTKGRKSSSHLIMDAWIKGIRRLRVIYYNYLEARFAVEILEAARIMGIDIRIGIEFYATFRDRYIQLIWVPRGFSDAQDFLWFLEESSVKELMAEGKSVCSYQKEYVLSILDAFNRNHGPAIQKSLGFEVPSLSVQEFLSFVRTGQPSLVHLAEFAHAKMLPPMAERVRTLQESYPKAPQEERLEIAHLVQTMNRMDSDNILEQYLLPEKNPQIPDPNKPQPESDAPGLLRLSPKEIISRLSKLHQGYRITLNLSGLQVEDVLELLYDCEGSINRLEIFNLKDYAAGKTEQVPEICQLQQAINRGNVIQLKKLTRDIIGRLASPENDQQKDRIDKLSDILHDIAILRDFYKASPLKARIGSDSTGRSPRVHGMGLAILDTLPRRALRAVGRTESSRDHIPIAIGVLKRRTVHPKKGPTPFTKAFYRFVRHIPGMESISSRKTHDWLIEEESTRYTTDAGNVITLGGVQKHADNGFTLTPRALQEKAHRLSWRYLNTGFKNFLKILIGFIPAFATFSLTKDWWFLAYFGAFIWFGITGLRNVLQSVLGGGGIRRSPLLRWNDYVKWERLADSLLFTGFSVPLLDYVAKTLVLKELFGITTASNPVLLYSFMALTNGLYLCSHNIFRGLPKGAVYGNLFRSVLSIPVALLFNWAAAGVLTAFHVPGVDIILQKWAAVISKGASDLVAGMIEGLADRYQNIQTRLRDYRTKMEQIFETYARVELLFPETNTLEILKSPGRLSTAKSSEIRDLGKILIIFSLDLLYFWMYQPRARSAWKLIMQSLTREERRIAMGSQQILTQQKRISLLIVEGLLGKHFSKALSFYLDCFQEYLDSQKKIMERMKE
;
A
#
# COMPACT_ATOMS: atom_id res chain seq x y z
N MET A 1 10.85 28.50 -19.12
CA MET A 1 9.69 27.57 -19.03
C MET A 1 10.09 26.13 -19.46
N LEU A 2 11.27 25.63 -19.03
CA LEU A 2 11.86 24.35 -19.47
C LEU A 2 11.59 23.18 -18.49
N LEU A 3 11.38 23.50 -17.22
CA LEU A 3 11.15 22.54 -16.13
C LEU A 3 9.69 22.56 -15.69
N PHE A 4 9.17 21.38 -15.35
CA PHE A 4 7.81 21.10 -14.88
C PHE A 4 6.70 21.43 -15.90
N ASP A 5 5.57 20.73 -15.79
CA ASP A 5 4.41 20.99 -16.63
C ASP A 5 3.44 21.96 -15.95
N ARG A 6 2.61 22.66 -16.75
CA ARG A 6 1.54 23.52 -16.22
C ARG A 6 0.61 22.77 -15.25
N ARG A 7 0.40 21.48 -15.49
CA ARG A 7 -0.41 20.61 -14.63
C ARG A 7 0.26 20.29 -13.28
N ASP A 8 1.59 20.27 -13.21
CA ASP A 8 2.31 20.09 -11.95
C ASP A 8 2.05 21.29 -11.02
N ARG A 9 2.09 22.51 -11.59
CA ARG A 9 1.76 23.75 -10.89
C ARG A 9 0.28 23.83 -10.50
N GLN A 10 -0.62 23.36 -11.35
CA GLN A 10 -2.05 23.29 -11.02
C GLN A 10 -2.33 22.33 -9.85
N LEU A 11 -1.70 21.15 -9.86
CA LEU A 11 -1.80 20.22 -8.73
C LEU A 11 -1.24 20.85 -7.45
N LEU A 12 -0.09 21.52 -7.52
CA LEU A 12 0.48 22.20 -6.37
C LEU A 12 -0.41 23.30 -5.82
N LYS A 13 -0.96 24.15 -6.71
CA LYS A 13 -1.90 25.20 -6.34
C LYS A 13 -3.09 24.63 -5.58
N ILE A 14 -3.67 23.54 -6.10
CA ILE A 14 -4.78 22.85 -5.45
C ILE A 14 -4.37 22.30 -4.08
N VAL A 15 -3.21 21.64 -3.97
CA VAL A 15 -2.77 21.10 -2.67
C VAL A 15 -2.56 22.22 -1.65
N ASN A 16 -1.86 23.30 -2.03
CA ASN A 16 -1.58 24.40 -1.11
C ASN A 16 -2.85 25.21 -0.76
N GLU A 17 -3.78 25.39 -1.70
CA GLU A 17 -5.11 25.96 -1.43
C GLU A 17 -5.92 25.13 -0.44
N VAL A 18 -5.74 23.80 -0.45
CA VAL A 18 -6.40 22.94 0.53
C VAL A 18 -5.72 23.07 1.89
N LEU A 19 -4.38 23.03 1.94
CA LEU A 19 -3.60 23.15 3.18
C LEU A 19 -3.74 24.51 3.88
N SER A 20 -4.03 25.60 3.17
CA SER A 20 -4.13 26.95 3.75
C SER A 20 -5.43 27.25 4.52
N LYS A 21 -6.24 26.23 4.84
CA LYS A 21 -7.40 26.27 5.76
C LYS A 21 -8.34 27.49 5.66
N ASP A 22 -8.73 27.90 4.45
CA ASP A 22 -9.74 28.96 4.28
C ASP A 22 -11.15 28.45 4.71
N PRO A 23 -11.74 28.90 5.84
CA PRO A 23 -12.97 28.32 6.40
C PRO A 23 -14.21 28.56 5.53
N THR A 24 -14.15 29.45 4.55
CA THR A 24 -15.29 29.88 3.71
C THR A 24 -15.75 28.84 2.67
N ARG A 25 -15.26 27.59 2.70
CA ARG A 25 -15.30 26.67 1.56
C ARG A 25 -15.72 25.23 1.93
N GLN A 26 -16.96 25.09 2.40
CA GLN A 26 -17.68 23.83 2.71
C GLN A 26 -17.76 22.84 1.52
N TYR A 27 -17.72 23.33 0.28
CA TYR A 27 -17.84 22.54 -0.96
C TYR A 27 -16.74 21.48 -1.18
N ARG A 28 -15.64 21.53 -0.41
CA ARG A 28 -14.49 20.62 -0.57
C ARG A 28 -14.77 19.19 -0.11
N ARG A 29 -15.78 19.00 0.76
CA ARG A 29 -16.25 17.69 1.22
C ARG A 29 -17.12 16.97 0.18
N GLU A 30 -17.70 17.70 -0.78
CA GLU A 30 -18.73 17.18 -1.70
C GLU A 30 -18.16 16.54 -2.98
N MET A 31 -16.92 16.85 -3.38
CA MET A 31 -16.24 16.16 -4.51
C MET A 31 -15.85 14.71 -4.22
N VAL A 32 -15.92 14.29 -2.95
CA VAL A 32 -15.50 12.97 -2.46
C VAL A 32 -16.70 12.23 -1.85
N TYR A 33 -17.85 12.27 -2.52
CA TYR A 33 -18.99 11.43 -2.11
C TYR A 33 -18.57 9.95 -2.15
N PRO A 34 -18.63 9.21 -1.01
CA PRO A 34 -18.10 7.84 -0.90
C PRO A 34 -18.72 6.86 -1.90
N TYR A 35 -19.93 7.17 -2.38
CA TYR A 35 -20.72 6.31 -3.25
C TYR A 35 -20.41 6.49 -4.74
N LEU A 36 -19.67 7.53 -5.17
CA LEU A 36 -19.31 7.73 -6.57
C LEU A 36 -18.15 6.82 -7.01
N HIS A 37 -18.33 6.07 -8.09
CA HIS A 37 -17.28 5.19 -8.61
C HIS A 37 -16.07 6.01 -9.11
N PRO A 38 -14.82 5.65 -8.75
CA PRO A 38 -13.61 6.33 -9.20
C PRO A 38 -13.49 6.52 -10.72
N ARG A 39 -14.07 5.59 -11.50
CA ARG A 39 -14.14 5.62 -12.98
C ARG A 39 -15.55 5.93 -13.51
N GLY A 40 -16.39 6.50 -12.67
CA GLY A 40 -17.80 6.84 -12.89
C GLY A 40 -18.00 8.26 -13.40
N ILE A 41 -19.20 8.80 -13.24
CA ILE A 41 -19.59 10.10 -13.82
C ILE A 41 -18.68 11.26 -13.39
N LYS A 42 -18.04 11.17 -12.22
CA LYS A 42 -17.07 12.15 -11.73
C LYS A 42 -15.80 12.31 -12.57
N GLU A 43 -15.53 11.41 -13.53
CA GLU A 43 -14.47 11.61 -14.52
C GLU A 43 -14.75 12.79 -15.46
N LEU A 44 -16.01 13.21 -15.61
CA LEU A 44 -16.38 14.37 -16.42
C LEU A 44 -16.07 15.70 -15.73
N SER A 45 -16.07 15.70 -14.40
CA SER A 45 -15.81 16.90 -13.59
C SER A 45 -14.31 17.15 -13.40
N GLU A 46 -13.55 16.10 -13.06
CA GLU A 46 -12.17 16.26 -12.62
C GLU A 46 -11.22 15.22 -13.19
N SER A 47 -9.95 15.58 -13.32
CA SER A 47 -8.92 14.65 -13.82
C SER A 47 -8.54 13.59 -12.77
N LYS A 48 -8.15 12.41 -13.24
CA LYS A 48 -7.72 11.27 -12.41
C LYS A 48 -6.71 11.68 -11.31
N GLY A 49 -5.66 12.42 -11.68
CA GLY A 49 -4.61 12.79 -10.74
C GLY A 49 -5.11 13.72 -9.65
N LEU A 50 -6.03 14.64 -9.98
CA LEU A 50 -6.62 15.58 -9.03
C LEU A 50 -7.56 14.87 -8.06
N ARG A 51 -8.41 13.94 -8.52
CA ARG A 51 -9.30 13.18 -7.64
C ARG A 51 -8.54 12.37 -6.58
N VAL A 52 -7.45 11.70 -7.00
CA VAL A 52 -6.59 10.98 -6.05
C VAL A 52 -5.94 11.95 -5.07
N ALA A 53 -5.48 13.12 -5.52
CA ALA A 53 -4.93 14.14 -4.62
C ALA A 53 -5.98 14.63 -3.61
N PHE A 54 -7.19 14.98 -4.05
CA PHE A 54 -8.28 15.39 -3.17
C PHE A 54 -8.62 14.33 -2.13
N ALA A 55 -8.73 13.06 -2.53
CA ALA A 55 -9.04 11.98 -1.59
C ALA A 55 -7.94 11.80 -0.52
N ILE A 56 -6.67 11.98 -0.89
CA ILE A 56 -5.56 11.91 0.07
C ILE A 56 -5.56 13.11 1.01
N ILE A 57 -5.75 14.33 0.48
CA ILE A 57 -5.76 15.52 1.33
C ILE A 57 -6.95 15.49 2.29
N HIS A 58 -8.14 15.10 1.81
CA HIS A 58 -9.31 14.90 2.67
C HIS A 58 -9.04 13.88 3.79
N LEU A 59 -8.32 12.80 3.50
CA LEU A 59 -7.89 11.88 4.55
C LEU A 59 -6.93 12.56 5.54
N LEU A 60 -5.92 13.29 5.06
CA LEU A 60 -4.96 13.97 5.93
C LEU A 60 -5.64 15.00 6.84
N GLU A 61 -6.55 15.83 6.31
CA GLU A 61 -7.36 16.77 7.09
C GLU A 61 -8.24 16.05 8.12
N SER A 62 -8.96 14.99 7.70
CA SER A 62 -9.80 14.22 8.61
C SER A 62 -9.00 13.58 9.75
N MET A 63 -7.72 13.26 9.51
CA MET A 63 -6.83 12.70 10.53
C MET A 63 -6.32 13.75 11.52
N GLU A 64 -6.31 15.03 11.17
CA GLU A 64 -5.92 16.13 12.06
C GLU A 64 -7.07 16.66 12.92
N GLU A 65 -8.27 16.82 12.33
CA GLU A 65 -9.41 17.53 12.95
C GLU A 65 -10.76 16.78 12.88
N GLY A 66 -10.86 15.70 12.11
CA GLY A 66 -12.13 15.00 11.85
C GLY A 66 -12.51 13.97 12.92
N GLY A 67 -13.81 13.71 13.08
CA GLY A 67 -14.32 12.63 13.94
C GLY A 67 -14.01 11.24 13.39
N VAL A 68 -14.26 10.18 14.18
CA VAL A 68 -14.02 8.77 13.78
C VAL A 68 -14.72 8.43 12.44
N ASN A 69 -15.99 8.83 12.29
CA ASN A 69 -16.75 8.57 11.08
C ASN A 69 -16.19 9.30 9.86
N ASP A 70 -15.73 10.54 10.02
CA ASP A 70 -15.11 11.31 8.93
C ASP A 70 -13.81 10.66 8.47
N ARG A 71 -12.97 10.20 9.42
CA ARG A 71 -11.74 9.46 9.12
C ARG A 71 -11.99 8.17 8.36
N LEU A 72 -12.96 7.36 8.81
CA LEU A 72 -13.31 6.09 8.16
C LEU A 72 -13.88 6.32 6.75
N ASN A 73 -14.71 7.34 6.57
CA ASN A 73 -15.26 7.70 5.26
C ASN A 73 -14.17 8.22 4.32
N ALA A 74 -13.26 9.07 4.81
CA ALA A 74 -12.11 9.52 4.05
C ALA A 74 -11.20 8.35 3.63
N LEU A 75 -10.99 7.38 4.52
CA LEU A 75 -10.18 6.19 4.23
C LEU A 75 -10.84 5.29 3.17
N ARG A 76 -12.16 5.09 3.24
CA ARG A 76 -12.94 4.36 2.20
C ARG A 76 -12.79 5.02 0.84
N SER A 77 -13.06 6.33 0.78
CA SER A 77 -12.96 7.11 -0.44
C SER A 77 -11.55 7.07 -1.01
N LEU A 78 -10.53 7.17 -0.16
CA LEU A 78 -9.14 7.08 -0.58
C LEU A 78 -8.80 5.70 -1.14
N ARG A 79 -9.16 4.64 -0.43
CA ARG A 79 -8.91 3.26 -0.87
C ARG A 79 -9.50 3.03 -2.25
N ASP A 80 -10.76 3.42 -2.43
CA ASP A 80 -11.46 3.20 -3.68
C ASP A 80 -10.80 4.03 -4.80
N GLU A 81 -10.52 5.31 -4.56
CA GLU A 81 -9.83 6.18 -5.51
C GLU A 81 -8.42 5.69 -5.86
N VAL A 82 -7.68 5.11 -4.94
CA VAL A 82 -6.30 4.71 -5.20
C VAL A 82 -6.25 3.31 -5.83
N LEU A 83 -7.01 2.34 -5.31
CA LEU A 83 -6.98 0.96 -5.78
C LEU A 83 -7.68 0.75 -7.11
N LEU A 84 -8.87 1.35 -7.30
CA LEU A 84 -9.63 1.17 -8.54
C LEU A 84 -9.04 2.00 -9.68
N THR A 85 -8.31 3.07 -9.36
CA THR A 85 -7.78 4.01 -10.35
C THR A 85 -6.33 3.70 -10.71
N ALA A 86 -5.56 3.03 -9.85
CA ALA A 86 -4.21 2.55 -10.17
C ALA A 86 -4.22 1.73 -11.47
N ALA A 87 -3.39 2.16 -12.44
CA ALA A 87 -3.30 1.55 -13.77
C ALA A 87 -2.03 0.71 -13.90
N GLY A 88 -1.89 0.02 -15.03
CA GLY A 88 -0.69 -0.75 -15.35
C GLY A 88 -0.67 -2.17 -14.73
N PRO A 89 0.45 -2.89 -14.89
CA PRO A 89 0.55 -4.29 -14.49
C PRO A 89 0.92 -4.50 -13.00
N ILE A 90 1.25 -3.41 -12.27
CA ILE A 90 1.53 -3.44 -10.82
C ILE A 90 0.68 -2.42 -10.03
N PRO A 91 -0.66 -2.54 -10.08
CA PRO A 91 -1.57 -1.53 -9.53
C PRO A 91 -1.43 -1.35 -8.01
N LYS A 92 -1.23 -2.42 -7.22
CA LYS A 92 -1.11 -2.29 -5.76
C LYS A 92 0.17 -1.56 -5.36
N ASN A 93 1.29 -1.90 -6.00
CA ASN A 93 2.54 -1.16 -5.77
C ASN A 93 2.47 0.29 -6.27
N THR A 94 1.75 0.54 -7.37
CA THR A 94 1.50 1.90 -7.86
C THR A 94 0.73 2.74 -6.84
N ALA A 95 -0.35 2.17 -6.30
CA ALA A 95 -1.15 2.77 -5.24
C ALA A 95 -0.32 3.16 -4.01
N ARG A 96 0.52 2.24 -3.51
CA ARG A 96 1.42 2.50 -2.37
C ARG A 96 2.37 3.67 -2.63
N VAL A 97 2.95 3.74 -3.84
CA VAL A 97 3.84 4.84 -4.23
C VAL A 97 3.09 6.17 -4.30
N LEU A 98 1.89 6.20 -4.87
CA LEU A 98 1.09 7.44 -4.96
C LEU A 98 0.76 8.00 -3.57
N LEU A 99 0.36 7.13 -2.64
CA LEU A 99 0.11 7.51 -1.24
C LEU A 99 1.37 8.07 -0.58
N GLN A 100 2.51 7.38 -0.74
CA GLN A 100 3.78 7.81 -0.16
C GLN A 100 4.25 9.16 -0.71
N ILE A 101 4.16 9.40 -2.03
CA ILE A 101 4.55 10.68 -2.63
C ILE A 101 3.67 11.82 -2.09
N MET A 102 2.36 11.59 -1.98
CA MET A 102 1.44 12.63 -1.50
C MET A 102 1.67 12.98 -0.02
N LYS A 103 1.94 11.97 0.82
CA LYS A 103 2.34 12.19 2.21
C LYS A 103 3.59 13.09 2.31
N GLU A 104 4.58 12.85 1.45
CA GLU A 104 5.78 13.67 1.38
C GLU A 104 5.51 15.07 0.80
N LEU A 105 4.55 15.20 -0.11
CA LEU A 105 4.15 16.48 -0.70
C LEU A 105 3.51 17.40 0.33
N VAL A 106 2.66 16.84 1.21
CA VAL A 106 2.07 17.57 2.34
C VAL A 106 3.13 17.91 3.40
N ARG A 107 4.06 16.98 3.70
CA ARG A 107 5.18 17.25 4.61
C ARG A 107 6.12 18.34 4.12
N ALA A 108 6.28 18.49 2.80
CA ALA A 108 7.12 19.51 2.19
C ALA A 108 6.43 20.88 2.02
N HIS A 109 5.27 21.09 2.65
CA HIS A 109 4.59 22.38 2.65
C HIS A 109 5.53 23.51 3.14
N GLY A 110 5.50 24.65 2.45
CA GLY A 110 6.45 25.74 2.64
C GLY A 110 7.69 25.69 1.73
N SER A 111 7.97 24.57 1.04
CA SER A 111 9.06 24.46 0.06
C SER A 111 8.52 24.24 -1.36
N GLU A 112 8.22 25.33 -2.08
CA GLU A 112 7.53 25.28 -3.38
C GLU A 112 8.26 24.38 -4.40
N HIS A 113 9.58 24.54 -4.56
CA HIS A 113 10.35 23.73 -5.51
C HIS A 113 10.28 22.23 -5.18
N ARG A 114 10.39 21.87 -3.89
CA ARG A 114 10.29 20.47 -3.47
C ARG A 114 8.90 19.91 -3.72
N GLN A 115 7.86 20.70 -3.46
CA GLN A 115 6.49 20.28 -3.76
C GLN A 115 6.25 20.13 -5.26
N LEU A 116 6.85 20.96 -6.12
CA LEU A 116 6.79 20.81 -7.59
C LEU A 116 7.46 19.51 -8.07
N GLU A 117 8.62 19.15 -7.52
CA GLU A 117 9.26 17.86 -7.80
C GLU A 117 8.36 16.67 -7.44
N LEU A 118 7.72 16.74 -6.26
CA LEU A 118 6.83 15.69 -5.78
C LEU A 118 5.53 15.63 -6.59
N ALA A 119 4.97 16.78 -7.00
CA ALA A 119 3.81 16.85 -7.89
C ALA A 119 4.11 16.20 -9.26
N HIS A 120 5.29 16.47 -9.81
CA HIS A 120 5.75 15.84 -11.05
C HIS A 120 5.93 14.33 -10.88
N ASP A 121 6.60 13.90 -9.81
CA ASP A 121 6.80 12.49 -9.48
C ASP A 121 5.46 11.75 -9.31
N PHE A 122 4.48 12.37 -8.64
CA PHE A 122 3.12 11.84 -8.48
C PHE A 122 2.48 11.59 -9.84
N ARG A 123 2.46 12.60 -10.72
CA ARG A 123 1.85 12.50 -12.04
C ARG A 123 2.52 11.46 -12.94
N ALA A 124 3.85 11.32 -12.87
CA ALA A 124 4.58 10.27 -13.58
C ALA A 124 4.15 8.86 -13.15
N CYS A 125 3.78 8.69 -11.87
CA CYS A 125 3.35 7.41 -11.30
C CYS A 125 1.89 7.05 -11.62
N VAL A 126 1.02 8.01 -11.91
CA VAL A 126 -0.42 7.79 -12.23
C VAL A 126 -0.62 6.80 -13.38
N SER A 127 0.35 6.69 -14.29
CA SER A 127 0.36 5.76 -15.42
C SER A 127 0.55 4.29 -15.01
N GLY A 128 1.16 4.03 -13.85
CA GLY A 128 1.51 2.69 -13.38
C GLY A 128 2.68 2.05 -14.13
N ASN A 129 3.56 2.83 -14.76
CA ASN A 129 4.73 2.29 -15.45
C ASN A 129 5.65 1.54 -14.46
N PRO A 130 5.88 0.23 -14.63
CA PRO A 130 6.60 -0.57 -13.64
C PRO A 130 8.03 -0.12 -13.35
N ARG A 131 8.70 0.53 -14.30
CA ARG A 131 10.05 1.05 -14.09
C ARG A 131 10.05 2.29 -13.20
N VAL A 132 9.13 3.22 -13.46
CA VAL A 132 8.96 4.45 -12.67
C VAL A 132 8.56 4.09 -11.24
N ILE A 133 7.56 3.23 -11.09
CA ILE A 133 7.06 2.79 -9.78
C ILE A 133 8.17 2.10 -8.98
N ARG A 134 8.95 1.19 -9.58
CA ARG A 134 10.10 0.56 -8.89
C ARG A 134 11.21 1.55 -8.54
N GLY A 135 11.40 2.59 -9.36
CA GLY A 135 12.30 3.69 -9.03
C GLY A 135 11.85 4.41 -7.75
N GLN A 136 10.55 4.69 -7.64
CA GLN A 136 9.98 5.34 -6.45
C GLN A 136 9.94 4.42 -5.22
N LEU A 137 9.61 3.14 -5.38
CA LEU A 137 9.68 2.16 -4.29
C LEU A 137 11.08 2.16 -3.65
N ARG A 138 12.14 2.16 -4.49
CA ARG A 138 13.52 2.28 -4.00
C ARG A 138 13.79 3.62 -3.31
N LYS A 139 13.36 4.74 -3.90
CA LYS A 139 13.53 6.10 -3.34
C LYS A 139 12.93 6.23 -1.94
N TYR A 140 11.80 5.57 -1.69
CA TYR A 140 11.09 5.62 -0.41
C TYR A 140 11.32 4.39 0.48
N HIS A 141 12.34 3.58 0.18
CA HIS A 141 12.65 2.37 0.95
C HIS A 141 11.43 1.42 1.14
N LEU A 142 10.58 1.31 0.13
CA LEU A 142 9.47 0.35 0.07
C LEU A 142 9.86 -0.90 -0.74
N LEU A 143 9.58 -2.09 -0.22
CA LEU A 143 9.78 -3.34 -0.97
C LEU A 143 8.65 -3.56 -1.99
N GLU A 144 8.97 -4.11 -3.15
CA GLU A 144 7.98 -4.55 -4.14
C GLU A 144 7.20 -5.75 -3.57
N MET A 145 5.90 -5.59 -3.33
CA MET A 145 5.01 -6.67 -2.87
C MET A 145 4.44 -7.45 -4.05
N PRO A 146 4.07 -8.74 -3.91
CA PRO A 146 3.40 -9.46 -4.97
C PRO A 146 2.02 -8.86 -5.25
N GLU A 147 1.63 -8.74 -6.52
CA GLU A 147 0.31 -8.20 -6.89
C GLU A 147 -0.85 -9.15 -6.54
N GLU A 148 -0.56 -10.45 -6.44
CA GLU A 148 -1.47 -11.44 -5.83
C GLU A 148 -1.79 -11.09 -4.37
N TRP A 149 -0.92 -10.32 -3.72
CA TRP A 149 -1.04 -9.84 -2.34
C TRP A 149 -1.19 -10.98 -1.35
N ASN A 150 -0.35 -12.00 -1.55
CA ASN A 150 -0.30 -13.23 -0.78
C ASN A 150 0.94 -13.31 0.12
N GLN A 151 1.80 -12.30 0.15
CA GLN A 151 3.00 -12.28 1.00
C GLN A 151 2.65 -12.49 2.48
N LEU A 152 3.60 -13.04 3.25
CA LEU A 152 3.51 -13.10 4.70
C LEU A 152 4.25 -11.91 5.29
N SER A 153 3.49 -10.85 5.55
CA SER A 153 3.94 -9.62 6.19
C SER A 153 3.03 -9.28 7.36
N PHE A 154 3.63 -9.04 8.50
CA PHE A 154 2.90 -8.92 9.75
C PHE A 154 3.64 -8.04 10.75
N ASP A 155 2.93 -7.66 11.81
CA ASP A 155 3.50 -7.13 13.03
C ASP A 155 2.59 -7.54 14.19
N ASP A 156 3.11 -8.37 15.11
CA ASP A 156 2.30 -8.93 16.20
C ASP A 156 2.28 -8.05 17.46
N HIS A 157 2.92 -6.86 17.45
CA HIS A 157 2.86 -5.89 18.56
C HIS A 157 3.10 -4.46 18.05
N VAL A 158 2.02 -3.67 17.94
CA VAL A 158 2.07 -2.23 17.63
C VAL A 158 1.11 -1.42 18.48
N HIS A 159 1.35 -0.11 18.54
CA HIS A 159 0.52 0.83 19.29
C HIS A 159 -0.06 1.93 18.38
N ASP A 160 -1.30 2.31 18.66
CA ASP A 160 -1.96 3.49 18.08
C ASP A 160 -1.99 4.66 19.09
N ALA A 161 -2.58 5.78 18.67
CA ALA A 161 -2.68 7.01 19.47
C ALA A 161 -3.52 6.89 20.73
N ASN A 162 -4.28 5.80 20.92
CA ASN A 162 -5.07 5.58 22.13
C ASN A 162 -4.23 4.92 23.25
N THR A 163 -2.97 4.56 22.97
CA THR A 163 -1.97 4.13 23.96
C THR A 163 -0.75 5.05 23.90
N LYS A 164 0.43 4.53 23.51
CA LYS A 164 1.70 5.26 23.36
C LYS A 164 2.03 5.60 21.91
N GLY A 165 1.23 5.15 20.95
CA GLY A 165 1.45 5.43 19.53
C GLY A 165 1.26 6.91 19.19
N ARG A 166 1.87 7.36 18.10
CA ARG A 166 1.70 8.73 17.58
C ARG A 166 0.47 8.89 16.66
N LYS A 167 0.03 7.80 16.03
CA LYS A 167 -0.91 7.82 14.89
C LYS A 167 -2.27 7.28 15.30
N SER A 168 -3.35 7.93 14.86
CA SER A 168 -4.70 7.39 15.02
C SER A 168 -4.82 6.00 14.39
N SER A 169 -5.81 5.22 14.84
CA SER A 169 -6.06 3.86 14.36
C SER A 169 -6.20 3.82 12.82
N SER A 170 -6.95 4.76 12.24
CA SER A 170 -7.08 4.89 10.77
C SER A 170 -5.75 5.18 10.06
N HIS A 171 -4.91 6.05 10.62
CA HIS A 171 -3.60 6.39 10.06
C HIS A 171 -2.63 5.20 10.18
N LEU A 172 -2.64 4.49 11.32
CA LEU A 172 -1.84 3.28 11.52
C LEU A 172 -2.13 2.24 10.44
N ILE A 173 -3.41 1.96 10.17
CA ILE A 173 -3.83 1.01 9.13
C ILE A 173 -3.39 1.47 7.73
N MET A 174 -3.55 2.76 7.40
CA MET A 174 -3.07 3.29 6.12
C MET A 174 -1.57 3.08 5.94
N ASP A 175 -0.76 3.44 6.94
CA ASP A 175 0.69 3.28 6.89
C ASP A 175 1.10 1.80 6.83
N ALA A 176 0.38 0.91 7.52
CA ALA A 176 0.61 -0.53 7.47
C ALA A 176 0.38 -1.06 6.06
N TRP A 177 -0.70 -0.61 5.41
CA TRP A 177 -1.01 -0.95 4.03
C TRP A 177 0.05 -0.42 3.04
N ILE A 178 0.53 0.82 3.21
CA ILE A 178 1.61 1.40 2.40
C ILE A 178 2.89 0.58 2.54
N LYS A 179 3.23 0.09 3.73
CA LYS A 179 4.38 -0.80 3.95
C LYS A 179 4.16 -2.20 3.37
N GLY A 180 2.92 -2.58 3.10
CA GLY A 180 2.55 -3.89 2.54
C GLY A 180 2.31 -4.95 3.60
N ILE A 181 2.04 -4.54 4.85
CA ILE A 181 1.65 -5.41 5.98
C ILE A 181 0.25 -5.97 5.73
N ARG A 182 0.05 -7.26 6.00
CA ARG A 182 -1.24 -7.94 5.83
C ARG A 182 -1.90 -8.34 7.13
N ARG A 183 -1.11 -8.58 8.18
CA ARG A 183 -1.63 -8.90 9.52
C ARG A 183 -1.07 -7.92 10.54
N LEU A 184 -1.92 -7.36 11.38
CA LEU A 184 -1.52 -6.43 12.42
C LEU A 184 -2.14 -6.83 13.75
N ARG A 185 -1.39 -6.74 14.83
CA ARG A 185 -1.95 -6.82 16.18
C ARG A 185 -1.70 -5.52 16.92
N VAL A 186 -2.78 -4.84 17.30
CA VAL A 186 -2.72 -3.59 18.06
C VAL A 186 -2.92 -3.91 19.53
N ILE A 187 -2.00 -3.47 20.38
CA ILE A 187 -2.00 -3.75 21.82
C ILE A 187 -2.43 -2.51 22.59
N TYR A 188 -3.45 -2.67 23.42
CA TYR A 188 -3.96 -1.67 24.36
C TYR A 188 -3.52 -2.00 25.78
N TYR A 189 -3.16 -1.01 26.59
CA TYR A 189 -2.74 -1.27 27.98
C TYR A 189 -3.94 -1.21 28.93
N ASN A 190 -4.14 -2.27 29.70
CA ASN A 190 -5.10 -2.46 30.78
C ASN A 190 -6.60 -2.33 30.44
N TYR A 191 -7.00 -1.51 29.46
CA TYR A 191 -8.40 -1.35 29.08
C TYR A 191 -8.56 -1.01 27.58
N LEU A 192 -9.77 -1.21 27.07
CA LEU A 192 -10.18 -0.86 25.72
C LEU A 192 -11.57 -0.22 25.74
N GLU A 193 -11.75 0.89 25.02
CA GLU A 193 -13.06 1.50 24.83
C GLU A 193 -13.65 1.08 23.47
N ALA A 194 -14.97 0.87 23.45
CA ALA A 194 -15.72 0.47 22.25
C ALA A 194 -15.39 1.37 21.04
N ARG A 195 -15.35 2.71 21.23
CA ARG A 195 -15.03 3.66 20.15
C ARG A 195 -13.67 3.41 19.49
N PHE A 196 -12.66 2.97 20.23
CA PHE A 196 -11.32 2.67 19.69
C PHE A 196 -11.35 1.37 18.89
N ALA A 197 -12.06 0.36 19.41
CA ALA A 197 -12.28 -0.90 18.73
C ALA A 197 -13.02 -0.72 17.39
N VAL A 198 -14.08 0.10 17.36
CA VAL A 198 -14.81 0.41 16.12
C VAL A 198 -13.88 0.98 15.07
N GLU A 199 -13.09 2.01 15.41
CA GLU A 199 -12.23 2.68 14.43
C GLU A 199 -11.20 1.72 13.84
N ILE A 200 -10.50 0.96 14.69
CA ILE A 200 -9.41 0.08 14.21
C ILE A 200 -9.95 -1.10 13.39
N LEU A 201 -11.07 -1.71 13.81
CA LEU A 201 -11.69 -2.85 13.11
C LEU A 201 -12.25 -2.40 11.76
N GLU A 202 -12.96 -1.26 11.72
CA GLU A 202 -13.50 -0.73 10.47
C GLU A 202 -12.39 -0.26 9.53
N ALA A 203 -11.37 0.44 10.03
CA ALA A 203 -10.23 0.85 9.22
C ALA A 203 -9.54 -0.37 8.59
N ALA A 204 -9.29 -1.42 9.37
CA ALA A 204 -8.67 -2.65 8.89
C ALA A 204 -9.54 -3.36 7.84
N ARG A 205 -10.86 -3.45 8.06
CA ARG A 205 -11.84 -3.98 7.10
C ARG A 205 -11.83 -3.19 5.80
N ILE A 206 -11.75 -1.86 5.87
CA ILE A 206 -11.63 -0.99 4.71
C ILE A 206 -10.35 -1.35 3.94
N MET A 207 -9.18 -1.34 4.58
CA MET A 207 -7.92 -1.54 3.87
C MET A 207 -7.59 -3.01 3.55
N GLY A 208 -8.39 -3.97 4.02
CA GLY A 208 -8.19 -5.40 3.82
C GLY A 208 -6.97 -5.94 4.58
N ILE A 209 -6.77 -5.47 5.82
CA ILE A 209 -5.74 -5.93 6.75
C ILE A 209 -6.41 -6.85 7.79
N ASP A 210 -5.83 -8.03 8.04
CA ASP A 210 -6.27 -8.89 9.15
C ASP A 210 -5.78 -8.29 10.46
N ILE A 211 -6.71 -7.87 11.32
CA ILE A 211 -6.38 -7.23 12.58
C ILE A 211 -6.80 -8.06 13.77
N ARG A 212 -5.96 -8.03 14.82
CA ARG A 212 -6.28 -8.56 16.14
C ARG A 212 -6.06 -7.47 17.19
N ILE A 213 -6.98 -7.37 18.13
CA ILE A 213 -6.85 -6.48 19.27
C ILE A 213 -6.34 -7.30 20.45
N GLY A 214 -5.28 -6.84 21.10
CA GLY A 214 -4.80 -7.40 22.35
C GLY A 214 -4.90 -6.37 23.48
N ILE A 215 -5.12 -6.85 24.70
CA ILE A 215 -5.06 -6.04 25.92
C ILE A 215 -3.91 -6.59 26.76
N GLU A 216 -2.93 -5.76 27.06
CA GLU A 216 -1.80 -6.09 27.91
C GLU A 216 -2.12 -5.74 29.36
N PHE A 217 -1.98 -6.73 30.24
CA PHE A 217 -2.15 -6.62 31.68
C PHE A 217 -0.83 -6.88 32.39
N TYR A 218 -0.64 -6.21 33.51
CA TYR A 218 0.48 -6.46 34.42
C TYR A 218 0.05 -7.47 35.49
N ALA A 219 0.92 -8.43 35.81
CA ALA A 219 0.73 -9.41 36.87
C ALA A 219 1.95 -9.43 37.80
N THR A 220 1.75 -9.64 39.10
CA THR A 220 2.85 -9.72 40.09
C THR A 220 3.50 -11.10 40.08
N PHE A 221 4.82 -11.17 39.89
CA PHE A 221 5.60 -12.41 39.92
C PHE A 221 6.99 -12.15 40.51
N ARG A 222 7.32 -12.80 41.64
CA ARG A 222 8.63 -12.71 42.35
C ARG A 222 9.17 -11.27 42.42
N ASP A 223 8.38 -10.38 43.03
CA ASP A 223 8.68 -8.95 43.28
C ASP A 223 8.85 -8.05 42.04
N ARG A 224 8.34 -8.46 40.89
CA ARG A 224 8.25 -7.63 39.68
C ARG A 224 6.92 -7.80 38.98
N TYR A 225 6.60 -6.86 38.09
CA TYR A 225 5.51 -7.05 37.16
C TYR A 225 5.96 -7.76 35.89
N ILE A 226 5.16 -8.71 35.44
CA ILE A 226 5.26 -9.33 34.12
C ILE A 226 4.08 -8.90 33.26
N GLN A 227 4.21 -9.01 31.95
CA GLN A 227 3.21 -8.55 30.99
C GLN A 227 2.55 -9.74 30.28
N LEU A 228 1.22 -9.80 30.38
CA LEU A 228 0.37 -10.79 29.72
C LEU A 228 -0.53 -10.11 28.71
N ILE A 229 -0.41 -10.49 27.44
CA ILE A 229 -1.25 -9.97 26.35
C ILE A 229 -2.40 -10.94 26.11
N TRP A 230 -3.60 -10.52 26.47
CA TRP A 230 -4.85 -11.22 26.20
C TRP A 230 -5.43 -10.83 24.85
N VAL A 231 -5.70 -11.83 24.00
CA VAL A 231 -6.29 -11.62 22.67
C VAL A 231 -7.57 -12.46 22.56
N PRO A 232 -8.75 -11.86 22.78
CA PRO A 232 -10.03 -12.52 22.55
C PRO A 232 -10.23 -12.80 21.04
N ARG A 233 -11.00 -13.84 20.70
CA ARG A 233 -11.19 -14.37 19.34
C ARG A 233 -12.58 -14.95 19.14
N GLY A 234 -12.90 -15.35 17.92
CA GLY A 234 -14.15 -16.08 17.62
C GLY A 234 -15.28 -15.15 17.18
N PHE A 235 -15.01 -13.85 17.08
CA PHE A 235 -15.99 -12.89 16.60
C PHE A 235 -16.18 -12.97 15.09
N SER A 236 -17.44 -12.93 14.65
CA SER A 236 -17.79 -12.95 13.21
C SER A 236 -17.52 -11.63 12.52
N ASP A 237 -17.76 -10.52 13.22
CA ASP A 237 -17.58 -9.16 12.71
C ASP A 237 -17.23 -8.18 13.84
N ALA A 238 -17.18 -6.89 13.50
CA ALA A 238 -16.89 -5.83 14.45
C ALA A 238 -18.03 -5.62 15.46
N GLN A 239 -19.29 -5.89 15.10
CA GLN A 239 -20.44 -5.67 15.96
C GLN A 239 -20.48 -6.70 17.09
N ASP A 240 -20.19 -7.95 16.77
CA ASP A 240 -20.06 -9.05 17.73
C ASP A 240 -18.97 -8.74 18.78
N PHE A 241 -17.83 -8.19 18.34
CA PHE A 241 -16.78 -7.73 19.26
C PHE A 241 -17.23 -6.58 20.18
N LEU A 242 -18.08 -5.67 19.69
CA LEU A 242 -18.59 -4.57 20.52
C LEU A 242 -19.58 -5.07 21.56
N TRP A 243 -20.46 -6.02 21.21
CA TRP A 243 -21.36 -6.64 22.18
C TRP A 243 -20.59 -7.30 23.32
N PHE A 244 -19.51 -7.99 22.99
CA PHE A 244 -18.59 -8.54 23.98
C PHE A 244 -18.01 -7.47 24.93
N LEU A 245 -17.60 -6.31 24.41
CA LEU A 245 -17.13 -5.19 25.27
C LEU A 245 -18.24 -4.60 26.14
N GLU A 246 -19.51 -4.79 25.78
CA GLU A 246 -20.65 -4.27 26.51
C GLU A 246 -21.16 -5.21 27.61
N GLU A 247 -20.66 -6.45 27.69
CA GLU A 247 -20.97 -7.40 28.76
C GLU A 247 -20.53 -6.87 30.13
N SER A 248 -21.36 -7.05 31.16
CA SER A 248 -21.13 -6.45 32.48
C SER A 248 -19.78 -6.85 33.10
N SER A 249 -19.43 -8.13 33.03
CA SER A 249 -18.16 -8.66 33.56
C SER A 249 -16.93 -8.10 32.82
N VAL A 250 -17.05 -7.85 31.51
CA VAL A 250 -15.99 -7.24 30.70
C VAL A 250 -15.88 -5.75 31.01
N LYS A 251 -17.00 -5.03 31.13
CA LYS A 251 -17.03 -3.62 31.54
C LYS A 251 -16.39 -3.39 32.90
N GLU A 252 -16.68 -4.25 33.88
CA GLU A 252 -16.05 -4.21 35.20
C GLU A 252 -14.53 -4.35 35.10
N LEU A 253 -14.04 -5.35 34.35
CA LEU A 253 -12.60 -5.51 34.11
C LEU A 253 -11.98 -4.27 33.43
N MET A 254 -12.67 -3.70 32.43
CA MET A 254 -12.19 -2.48 31.75
C MET A 254 -12.18 -1.27 32.70
N ALA A 255 -13.13 -1.17 33.64
CA ALA A 255 -13.17 -0.11 34.64
C ALA A 255 -12.00 -0.23 35.64
N GLU A 256 -11.69 -1.45 36.09
CA GLU A 256 -10.49 -1.69 36.91
C GLU A 256 -9.20 -1.37 36.16
N GLY A 257 -9.12 -1.74 34.88
CA GLY A 257 -8.01 -1.38 34.00
C GLY A 257 -7.84 0.14 33.85
N LYS A 258 -8.94 0.91 33.83
CA LYS A 258 -8.88 2.38 33.86
C LYS A 258 -8.28 2.90 35.16
N SER A 259 -8.59 2.29 36.30
CA SER A 259 -7.97 2.65 37.59
C SER A 259 -6.46 2.43 37.58
N VAL A 260 -5.97 1.34 36.96
CA VAL A 260 -4.52 1.10 36.75
C VAL A 260 -3.90 2.21 35.90
N CYS A 261 -4.54 2.60 34.80
CA CYS A 261 -4.05 3.69 33.97
C CYS A 261 -4.07 5.05 34.68
N SER A 262 -5.04 5.32 35.55
CA SER A 262 -5.08 6.53 36.38
C SER A 262 -3.90 6.57 37.37
N TYR A 263 -3.63 5.45 38.04
CA TYR A 263 -2.47 5.31 38.92
C TYR A 263 -1.14 5.56 38.19
N GLN A 264 -0.97 4.99 36.98
CA GLN A 264 0.21 5.24 36.15
C GLN A 264 0.30 6.70 35.67
N LYS A 265 -0.84 7.33 35.38
CA LYS A 265 -0.90 8.74 35.00
C LYS A 265 -0.42 9.64 36.14
N GLU A 266 -0.83 9.37 37.37
CA GLU A 266 -0.42 10.15 38.54
C GLU A 266 1.11 10.14 38.71
N TYR A 267 1.75 8.98 38.55
CA TYR A 267 3.21 8.88 38.54
C TYR A 267 3.86 9.78 37.48
N VAL A 268 3.35 9.79 36.25
CA VAL A 268 3.89 10.65 35.17
C VAL A 268 3.76 12.12 35.52
N LEU A 269 2.68 12.53 36.19
CA LEU A 269 2.50 13.91 36.66
C LEU A 269 3.49 14.26 37.78
N SER A 270 3.75 13.33 38.70
CA SER A 270 4.80 13.53 39.72
C SER A 270 6.19 13.68 39.11
N ILE A 271 6.50 12.93 38.04
CA ILE A 271 7.77 13.06 37.31
C ILE A 271 7.84 14.41 36.57
N LEU A 272 6.73 14.89 36.01
CA LEU A 272 6.66 16.23 35.41
C LEU A 272 6.99 17.31 36.44
N ASP A 273 6.43 17.22 37.65
CA ASP A 273 6.74 18.15 38.74
C ASP A 273 8.20 18.05 39.17
N ALA A 274 8.75 16.84 39.28
CA ALA A 274 10.17 16.63 39.59
C ALA A 274 11.09 17.17 38.49
N PHE A 275 10.68 17.07 37.22
CA PHE A 275 11.41 17.66 36.11
C PHE A 275 11.49 19.18 36.24
N ASN A 276 10.37 19.84 36.51
CA ASN A 276 10.35 21.29 36.70
C ASN A 276 11.19 21.76 37.90
N ARG A 277 11.18 20.99 39.00
CA ARG A 277 11.91 21.37 40.24
C ARG A 277 13.41 21.09 40.18
N ASN A 278 13.79 19.94 39.61
CA ASN A 278 15.16 19.42 39.73
C ASN A 278 15.92 19.46 38.39
N HIS A 279 15.31 18.96 37.32
CA HIS A 279 16.00 18.72 36.04
C HIS A 279 16.05 19.96 35.15
N GLY A 280 14.95 20.73 35.08
CA GLY A 280 14.87 21.98 34.32
C GLY A 280 15.97 22.98 34.70
N PRO A 281 16.13 23.32 36.00
CA PRO A 281 17.21 24.18 36.46
C PRO A 281 18.62 23.65 36.16
N ALA A 282 18.82 22.32 36.26
CA ALA A 282 20.11 21.69 35.94
C ALA A 282 20.44 21.82 34.43
N ILE A 283 19.44 21.60 33.56
CA ILE A 283 19.59 21.76 32.11
C ILE A 283 19.88 23.23 31.78
N GLN A 284 19.13 24.17 32.34
CA GLN A 284 19.34 25.60 32.16
C GLN A 284 20.77 26.03 32.54
N LYS A 285 21.30 25.53 33.65
CA LYS A 285 22.69 25.77 34.07
C LYS A 285 23.71 25.20 33.08
N SER A 286 23.46 24.00 32.54
CA SER A 286 24.39 23.31 31.65
C SER A 286 24.42 23.83 30.21
N LEU A 287 23.27 24.24 29.66
CA LEU A 287 23.13 24.64 28.25
C LEU A 287 22.95 26.16 28.06
N GLY A 288 22.72 26.91 29.14
CA GLY A 288 22.69 28.37 29.12
C GLY A 288 21.49 28.97 28.37
N PHE A 289 20.33 28.30 28.41
CA PHE A 289 19.06 28.85 27.94
C PHE A 289 17.96 28.61 28.99
N GLU A 290 16.94 29.47 29.01
CA GLU A 290 15.81 29.34 29.92
C GLU A 290 14.95 28.12 29.54
N VAL A 291 14.83 27.16 30.46
CA VAL A 291 14.01 25.97 30.25
C VAL A 291 12.58 26.28 30.71
N PRO A 292 11.58 26.27 29.81
CA PRO A 292 10.21 26.59 30.18
C PRO A 292 9.65 25.57 31.18
N SER A 293 8.92 26.05 32.19
CA SER A 293 8.18 25.19 33.11
C SER A 293 7.06 24.45 32.35
N LEU A 294 7.00 23.13 32.53
CA LEU A 294 6.01 22.28 31.88
C LEU A 294 4.68 22.37 32.62
N SER A 295 3.60 22.76 31.93
CA SER A 295 2.24 22.79 32.49
C SER A 295 1.55 21.44 32.35
N VAL A 296 0.90 20.98 33.43
CA VAL A 296 0.09 19.75 33.44
C VAL A 296 -1.06 19.83 32.42
N GLN A 297 -1.76 20.96 32.33
CA GLN A 297 -2.89 21.11 31.42
C GLN A 297 -2.45 21.06 29.95
N GLU A 298 -1.35 21.73 29.63
CA GLU A 298 -0.78 21.70 28.28
C GLU A 298 -0.27 20.31 27.92
N PHE A 299 0.36 19.60 28.87
CA PHE A 299 0.82 18.23 28.68
C PHE A 299 -0.34 17.27 28.39
N LEU A 300 -1.42 17.32 29.17
CA LEU A 300 -2.59 16.46 28.94
C LEU A 300 -3.26 16.78 27.59
N SER A 301 -3.31 18.05 27.20
CA SER A 301 -3.79 18.47 25.87
C SER A 301 -2.89 17.94 24.73
N PHE A 302 -1.57 17.93 24.94
CA PHE A 302 -0.59 17.38 24.01
C PHE A 302 -0.77 15.87 23.78
N VAL A 303 -1.10 15.11 24.83
CA VAL A 303 -1.35 13.65 24.75
C VAL A 303 -2.66 13.31 24.01
N ARG A 304 -3.64 14.21 24.00
CA ARG A 304 -4.96 14.04 23.36
C ARG A 304 -5.73 12.83 23.94
N THR A 305 -6.11 11.87 23.10
CA THR A 305 -6.86 10.66 23.49
C THR A 305 -5.94 9.52 23.98
N GLY A 306 -4.63 9.72 23.97
CA GLY A 306 -3.66 8.72 24.38
C GLY A 306 -3.52 8.58 25.89
N GLN A 307 -2.80 7.54 26.31
CA GLN A 307 -2.48 7.32 27.72
C GLN A 307 -1.19 8.09 28.07
N PRO A 308 -1.20 9.01 29.05
CA PRO A 308 0.02 9.70 29.49
C PRO A 308 1.13 8.72 29.84
N SER A 309 2.34 8.98 29.37
CA SER A 309 3.50 8.12 29.58
C SER A 309 4.77 8.96 29.64
N LEU A 310 5.86 8.40 30.16
CA LEU A 310 7.16 9.08 30.18
C LEU A 310 7.66 9.44 28.77
N VAL A 311 7.33 8.63 27.76
CA VAL A 311 7.65 8.93 26.35
C VAL A 311 6.94 10.21 25.89
N HIS A 312 5.66 10.37 26.25
CA HIS A 312 4.91 11.58 25.95
C HIS A 312 5.49 12.81 26.65
N LEU A 313 5.90 12.64 27.92
CA LEU A 313 6.49 13.72 28.70
C LEU A 313 7.83 14.17 28.11
N ALA A 314 8.67 13.23 27.66
CA ALA A 314 9.95 13.53 27.03
C ALA A 314 9.79 14.32 25.72
N GLU A 315 8.84 13.93 24.88
CA GLU A 315 8.52 14.67 23.65
C GLU A 315 7.92 16.04 23.92
N PHE A 316 7.05 16.15 24.92
CA PHE A 316 6.46 17.43 25.31
C PHE A 316 7.55 18.38 25.83
N ALA A 317 8.45 17.89 26.68
CA ALA A 317 9.60 18.63 27.18
C ALA A 317 10.51 19.08 26.03
N HIS A 318 10.89 18.16 25.12
CA HIS A 318 11.68 18.48 23.94
C HIS A 318 11.02 19.56 23.07
N ALA A 319 9.72 19.41 22.79
CA ALA A 319 8.97 20.37 21.97
C ALA A 319 8.91 21.77 22.58
N LYS A 320 8.83 21.89 23.92
CA LYS A 320 8.86 23.17 24.64
C LYS A 320 10.27 23.76 24.70
N MET A 321 11.31 22.92 24.80
CA MET A 321 12.71 23.34 24.85
C MET A 321 13.29 23.70 23.48
N LEU A 322 12.74 23.18 22.38
CA LEU A 322 13.32 23.36 21.04
C LEU A 322 13.39 24.83 20.57
N PRO A 323 12.34 25.68 20.74
CA PRO A 323 12.42 27.09 20.39
C PRO A 323 13.49 27.90 21.15
N PRO A 324 13.55 27.89 22.50
CA PRO A 324 14.60 28.62 23.23
C PRO A 324 16.00 28.04 22.98
N MET A 325 16.10 26.72 22.75
CA MET A 325 17.37 26.09 22.35
C MET A 325 17.83 26.59 20.97
N ALA A 326 16.93 26.74 20.00
CA ALA A 326 17.26 27.28 18.68
C ALA A 326 17.73 28.74 18.75
N GLU A 327 17.10 29.57 19.60
CA GLU A 327 17.52 30.96 19.82
C GLU A 327 18.92 31.03 20.45
N ARG A 328 19.20 30.16 21.43
CA ARG A 328 20.53 30.06 22.03
C ARG A 328 21.60 29.65 21.02
N VAL A 329 21.31 28.67 20.16
CA VAL A 329 22.21 28.27 19.07
C VAL A 329 22.50 29.44 18.13
N ARG A 330 21.49 30.27 17.82
CA ARG A 330 21.67 31.45 16.97
C ARG A 330 22.62 32.46 17.61
N THR A 331 22.48 32.76 18.90
CA THR A 331 23.42 33.63 19.62
C THR A 331 24.86 33.10 19.57
N LEU A 332 25.02 31.77 19.71
CA LEU A 332 26.33 31.12 19.67
C LEU A 332 26.94 31.10 18.26
N GLN A 333 26.11 30.98 17.21
CA GLN A 333 26.57 31.12 15.82
C GLN A 333 27.13 32.51 15.54
N GLU A 334 26.57 33.56 16.15
CA GLU A 334 27.02 34.94 15.98
C GLU A 334 28.34 35.24 16.74
N SER A 335 28.56 34.59 17.89
CA SER A 335 29.79 34.73 18.68
C SER A 335 30.94 33.84 18.19
N TYR A 336 30.65 32.68 17.60
CA TYR A 336 31.64 31.69 17.16
C TYR A 336 32.78 32.25 16.27
N PRO A 337 32.53 33.11 15.27
CA PRO A 337 33.60 33.67 14.43
C PRO A 337 34.51 34.64 15.20
N LYS A 338 34.00 35.27 16.27
CA LYS A 338 34.69 36.31 17.05
C LYS A 338 35.42 35.73 18.28
N ALA A 339 35.10 34.50 18.67
CA ALA A 339 35.64 33.84 19.84
C ALA A 339 37.10 33.32 19.63
N PRO A 340 37.94 33.32 20.68
CA PRO A 340 39.24 32.65 20.72
C PRO A 340 39.12 31.12 20.57
N GLN A 341 40.23 30.44 20.30
CA GLN A 341 40.23 29.02 19.91
C GLN A 341 39.65 28.08 20.98
N GLU A 342 39.91 28.33 22.26
CA GLU A 342 39.35 27.55 23.37
C GLU A 342 37.82 27.73 23.48
N GLU A 343 37.34 28.97 23.45
CA GLU A 343 35.91 29.29 23.49
C GLU A 343 35.17 28.75 22.26
N ARG A 344 35.81 28.68 21.09
CA ARG A 344 35.25 28.01 19.91
C ARG A 344 35.03 26.51 20.13
N LEU A 345 35.92 25.82 20.84
CA LEU A 345 35.75 24.40 21.14
C LEU A 345 34.57 24.18 22.10
N GLU A 346 34.43 25.04 23.12
CA GLU A 346 33.31 25.00 24.06
C GLU A 346 31.97 25.27 23.37
N ILE A 347 31.89 26.33 22.55
CA ILE A 347 30.70 26.64 21.74
C ILE A 347 30.36 25.47 20.82
N ALA A 348 31.37 24.84 20.21
CA ALA A 348 31.14 23.69 19.34
C ALA A 348 30.58 22.48 20.07
N HIS A 349 31.12 22.17 21.25
CA HIS A 349 30.62 21.10 22.12
C HIS A 349 29.18 21.37 22.59
N LEU A 350 28.88 22.62 22.98
CA LEU A 350 27.55 23.02 23.44
C LEU A 350 26.51 22.90 22.31
N VAL A 351 26.81 23.38 21.11
CA VAL A 351 25.93 23.24 19.93
C VAL A 351 25.77 21.77 19.54
N GLN A 352 26.84 20.97 19.61
CA GLN A 352 26.74 19.53 19.34
C GLN A 352 25.85 18.82 20.37
N THR A 353 25.94 19.19 21.65
CA THR A 353 25.11 18.65 22.73
C THR A 353 23.64 19.02 22.52
N MET A 354 23.34 20.30 22.25
CA MET A 354 22.00 20.75 21.89
C MET A 354 21.49 20.10 20.60
N ASN A 355 22.35 19.84 19.62
CA ASN A 355 21.96 19.17 18.37
C ASN A 355 21.58 17.70 18.59
N ARG A 356 22.19 17.04 19.58
CA ARG A 356 21.95 15.63 19.96
C ARG A 356 20.84 15.45 21.00
N MET A 357 20.39 16.53 21.65
CA MET A 357 19.34 16.50 22.66
C MET A 357 17.96 16.27 22.00
N ASP A 358 17.57 15.01 21.88
CA ASP A 358 16.27 14.56 21.40
C ASP A 358 15.36 14.07 22.55
N SER A 359 14.12 13.69 22.24
CA SER A 359 13.18 13.18 23.25
C SER A 359 13.67 11.89 23.93
N ASP A 360 14.39 11.03 23.20
CA ASP A 360 14.93 9.78 23.78
C ASP A 360 16.02 10.09 24.80
N ASN A 361 16.88 11.07 24.53
CA ASN A 361 17.90 11.52 25.46
C ASN A 361 17.29 12.15 26.73
N ILE A 362 16.21 12.93 26.59
CA ILE A 362 15.49 13.47 27.75
C ILE A 362 14.90 12.35 28.60
N LEU A 363 14.30 11.33 27.97
CA LEU A 363 13.76 10.17 28.65
C LEU A 363 14.84 9.45 29.47
N GLU A 364 15.93 9.05 28.82
CA GLU A 364 17.03 8.26 29.40
C GLU A 364 17.78 9.01 30.52
N GLN A 365 18.00 10.32 30.36
CA GLN A 365 18.83 11.09 31.29
C GLN A 365 18.07 11.67 32.48
N TYR A 366 16.78 11.97 32.34
CA TYR A 366 16.03 12.73 33.35
C TYR A 366 14.73 12.08 33.83
N LEU A 367 14.04 11.30 33.00
CA LEU A 367 12.67 10.88 33.31
C LEU A 367 12.53 9.44 33.82
N LEU A 368 13.54 8.57 33.60
CA LEU A 368 13.49 7.19 34.09
C LEU A 368 13.40 7.12 35.63
N PRO A 369 12.80 6.05 36.19
CA PRO A 369 12.68 5.88 37.65
C PRO A 369 14.03 5.99 38.38
N GLU A 370 15.10 5.45 37.80
CA GLU A 370 16.47 5.52 38.35
C GLU A 370 16.99 6.94 38.54
N LYS A 371 16.46 7.90 37.78
CA LYS A 371 16.83 9.33 37.85
C LYS A 371 15.95 10.11 38.83
N ASN A 372 14.90 9.49 39.35
CA ASN A 372 13.93 10.08 40.27
C ASN A 372 13.64 9.12 41.43
N PRO A 373 14.65 8.69 42.22
CA PRO A 373 14.50 7.68 43.26
C PRO A 373 13.54 8.10 44.40
N GLN A 374 13.29 9.40 44.54
CA GLN A 374 12.34 9.96 45.49
C GLN A 374 10.87 9.70 45.13
N ILE A 375 10.58 9.29 43.90
CA ILE A 375 9.22 8.95 43.45
C ILE A 375 9.13 7.42 43.35
N PRO A 376 8.16 6.77 44.02
CA PRO A 376 7.97 5.32 43.94
C PRO A 376 7.83 4.84 42.50
N ASP A 377 8.58 3.80 42.12
CA ASP A 377 8.53 3.22 40.78
C ASP A 377 7.23 2.41 40.60
N PRO A 378 6.32 2.80 39.67
CA PRO A 378 5.06 2.13 39.46
C PRO A 378 5.22 0.78 38.74
N ASN A 379 6.44 0.45 38.27
CA ASN A 379 6.74 -0.83 37.64
C ASN A 379 7.29 -1.87 38.62
N LYS A 380 7.35 -1.53 39.92
CA LYS A 380 7.68 -2.49 40.97
C LYS A 380 6.45 -2.71 41.87
N PRO A 381 6.06 -3.97 42.13
CA PRO A 381 5.03 -4.27 43.10
C PRO A 381 5.50 -3.84 44.49
N GLN A 382 4.62 -3.18 45.23
CA GLN A 382 4.87 -2.70 46.58
C GLN A 382 3.78 -3.24 47.51
N PRO A 383 4.12 -3.99 48.57
CA PRO A 383 3.15 -4.65 49.45
C PRO A 383 2.18 -3.68 50.16
N GLU A 384 2.66 -2.48 50.51
CA GLU A 384 1.90 -1.46 51.25
C GLU A 384 1.40 -0.29 50.38
N SER A 385 1.40 -0.45 49.05
CA SER A 385 1.02 0.64 48.14
C SER A 385 -0.50 0.73 47.93
N ASP A 386 -0.99 1.95 47.67
CA ASP A 386 -2.34 2.24 47.11
C ASP A 386 -2.54 1.72 45.67
N ALA A 387 -1.65 0.84 45.20
CA ALA A 387 -1.72 0.22 43.87
C ALA A 387 -3.07 -0.48 43.66
N PRO A 388 -3.74 -0.26 42.50
CA PRO A 388 -5.04 -0.88 42.21
C PRO A 388 -5.02 -2.41 42.27
N GLY A 389 -6.15 -3.02 42.66
CA GLY A 389 -6.25 -4.47 42.90
C GLY A 389 -5.80 -5.34 41.72
N LEU A 390 -6.03 -4.91 40.48
CA LEU A 390 -5.62 -5.64 39.28
C LEU A 390 -4.11 -5.85 39.18
N LEU A 391 -3.29 -4.91 39.69
CA LEU A 391 -1.83 -5.05 39.70
C LEU A 391 -1.34 -6.08 40.71
N ARG A 392 -2.10 -6.34 41.78
CA ARG A 392 -1.71 -7.24 42.87
C ARG A 392 -1.91 -8.73 42.53
N LEU A 393 -2.62 -9.01 41.45
CA LEU A 393 -2.95 -10.37 41.05
C LEU A 393 -1.74 -11.11 40.48
N SER A 394 -1.63 -12.39 40.79
CA SER A 394 -0.67 -13.30 40.18
C SER A 394 -1.04 -13.63 38.72
N PRO A 395 -0.09 -14.11 37.90
CA PRO A 395 -0.35 -14.52 36.52
C PRO A 395 -1.50 -15.52 36.39
N LYS A 396 -1.56 -16.51 37.27
CA LYS A 396 -2.60 -17.55 37.29
C LYS A 396 -3.97 -16.97 37.61
N GLU A 397 -4.06 -16.05 38.57
CA GLU A 397 -5.32 -15.40 38.95
C GLU A 397 -5.87 -14.52 37.84
N ILE A 398 -5.02 -13.70 37.20
CA ILE A 398 -5.42 -12.88 36.06
C ILE A 398 -5.92 -13.77 34.92
N ILE A 399 -5.17 -14.81 34.55
CA ILE A 399 -5.56 -15.71 33.47
C ILE A 399 -6.88 -16.44 33.80
N SER A 400 -7.04 -16.91 35.04
CA SER A 400 -8.28 -17.54 35.51
C SER A 400 -9.47 -16.59 35.35
N ARG A 401 -9.31 -15.31 35.72
CA ARG A 401 -10.34 -14.30 35.52
C ARG A 401 -10.65 -14.07 34.05
N LEU A 402 -9.63 -13.93 33.20
CA LEU A 402 -9.80 -13.72 31.76
C LEU A 402 -10.46 -14.93 31.06
N SER A 403 -10.18 -16.15 31.52
CA SER A 403 -10.77 -17.38 30.97
C SER A 403 -12.28 -17.48 31.17
N LYS A 404 -12.80 -16.85 32.24
CA LYS A 404 -14.23 -16.82 32.57
C LYS A 404 -15.00 -15.81 31.71
N LEU A 405 -14.32 -14.81 31.14
CA LEU A 405 -14.95 -13.78 30.31
C LEU A 405 -15.25 -14.29 28.90
N HIS A 406 -14.37 -15.12 28.33
CA HIS A 406 -14.56 -15.62 26.98
C HIS A 406 -13.84 -16.94 26.76
N GLN A 407 -14.53 -17.93 26.19
CA GLN A 407 -13.92 -19.24 25.91
C GLN A 407 -12.87 -19.18 24.80
N GLY A 408 -13.05 -18.29 23.83
CA GLY A 408 -12.17 -18.17 22.67
C GLY A 408 -11.06 -17.14 22.87
N TYR A 409 -9.95 -17.47 23.54
CA TYR A 409 -8.85 -16.52 23.75
C TYR A 409 -7.46 -17.06 23.43
N ARG A 410 -6.46 -16.19 23.59
CA ARG A 410 -5.02 -16.48 23.51
C ARG A 410 -4.31 -15.62 24.55
N ILE A 411 -3.33 -16.18 25.23
CA ILE A 411 -2.46 -15.44 26.15
C ILE A 411 -1.05 -15.49 25.55
N THR A 412 -0.46 -14.31 25.37
CA THR A 412 0.94 -14.17 24.98
C THR A 412 1.71 -13.63 26.17
N LEU A 413 2.75 -14.34 26.59
CA LEU A 413 3.72 -13.83 27.57
C LEU A 413 4.73 -12.95 26.84
N ASN A 414 4.85 -11.69 27.28
CA ASN A 414 5.93 -10.83 26.84
C ASN A 414 7.22 -11.21 27.60
N LEU A 415 8.33 -11.32 26.89
CA LEU A 415 9.61 -11.80 27.42
C LEU A 415 10.56 -10.67 27.87
N SER A 416 10.18 -9.40 27.70
CA SER A 416 11.01 -8.26 28.10
C SER A 416 11.39 -8.38 29.59
N GLY A 417 12.68 -8.52 29.89
CA GLY A 417 13.19 -8.63 31.27
C GLY A 417 12.96 -9.98 31.95
N LEU A 418 12.53 -11.02 31.23
CA LEU A 418 12.37 -12.38 31.73
C LEU A 418 13.51 -13.29 31.28
N GLN A 419 14.07 -14.06 32.21
CA GLN A 419 15.04 -15.14 31.98
C GLN A 419 14.34 -16.47 31.68
N VAL A 420 15.09 -17.47 31.20
CA VAL A 420 14.51 -18.79 30.85
C VAL A 420 13.87 -19.48 32.05
N GLU A 421 14.45 -19.33 33.23
CA GLU A 421 13.92 -19.86 34.49
C GLU A 421 12.59 -19.22 34.89
N ASP A 422 12.40 -17.93 34.56
CA ASP A 422 11.14 -17.24 34.79
C ASP A 422 10.05 -17.81 33.89
N VAL A 423 10.40 -17.99 32.61
CA VAL A 423 9.48 -18.52 31.60
C VAL A 423 9.09 -19.96 31.95
N LEU A 424 10.03 -20.81 32.34
CA LEU A 424 9.75 -22.20 32.74
C LEU A 424 8.75 -22.27 33.90
N GLU A 425 8.99 -21.47 34.95
CA GLU A 425 8.11 -21.39 36.12
C GLU A 425 6.71 -20.89 35.75
N LEU A 426 6.62 -19.80 34.97
CA LEU A 426 5.35 -19.23 34.53
C LEU A 426 4.52 -20.18 33.65
N LEU A 427 5.18 -20.92 32.75
CA LEU A 427 4.51 -21.91 31.90
C LEU A 427 3.95 -23.07 32.74
N TYR A 428 4.67 -23.47 33.78
CA TYR A 428 4.23 -24.50 34.72
C TYR A 428 3.08 -24.03 35.61
N ASP A 429 3.24 -22.90 36.30
CA ASP A 429 2.26 -22.38 37.26
C ASP A 429 0.92 -22.00 36.61
N CYS A 430 0.97 -21.58 35.34
CA CYS A 430 -0.22 -21.27 34.57
C CYS A 430 -0.84 -22.50 33.87
N GLU A 431 -0.31 -23.71 34.10
CA GLU A 431 -0.89 -24.99 33.66
C GLU A 431 -1.23 -25.04 32.15
N GLY A 432 -0.34 -24.53 31.30
CA GLY A 432 -0.57 -24.50 29.84
C GLY A 432 -1.44 -23.35 29.33
N SER A 433 -1.98 -22.50 30.21
CA SER A 433 -2.87 -21.40 29.81
C SER A 433 -2.14 -20.31 29.00
N ILE A 434 -0.84 -20.13 29.24
CA ILE A 434 0.04 -19.32 28.39
C ILE A 434 0.37 -20.14 27.15
N ASN A 435 -0.22 -19.79 26.02
CA ASN A 435 -0.10 -20.56 24.78
C ASN A 435 0.73 -19.86 23.69
N ARG A 436 1.31 -18.69 24.00
CA ARG A 436 2.20 -17.95 23.10
C ARG A 436 3.31 -17.24 23.86
N LEU A 437 4.47 -17.10 23.22
CA LEU A 437 5.59 -16.30 23.69
C LEU A 437 5.91 -15.21 22.66
N GLU A 438 6.09 -13.97 23.11
CA GLU A 438 6.67 -12.92 22.28
C GLU A 438 8.19 -13.08 22.25
N ILE A 439 8.65 -14.00 21.40
CA ILE A 439 10.07 -14.38 21.32
C ILE A 439 10.98 -13.27 20.79
N PHE A 440 10.41 -12.24 20.16
CA PHE A 440 11.20 -11.14 19.63
C PHE A 440 10.41 -9.85 19.51
N ASN A 441 11.02 -8.79 20.03
CA ASN A 441 10.56 -7.43 19.95
C ASN A 441 11.68 -6.56 19.35
N LEU A 442 11.38 -5.83 18.28
CA LEU A 442 12.37 -5.04 17.54
C LEU A 442 12.99 -3.91 18.38
N LYS A 443 12.23 -3.34 19.31
CA LYS A 443 12.70 -2.30 20.22
C LYS A 443 13.66 -2.88 21.27
N ASP A 444 13.34 -4.04 21.83
CA ASP A 444 14.23 -4.74 22.76
C ASP A 444 15.52 -5.18 22.08
N TYR A 445 15.42 -5.64 20.83
CA TYR A 445 16.57 -5.99 20.01
C TYR A 445 17.48 -4.78 19.77
N ALA A 446 16.91 -3.63 19.39
CA ALA A 446 17.66 -2.40 19.21
C ALA A 446 18.30 -1.90 20.53
N ALA A 447 17.70 -2.20 21.67
CA ALA A 447 18.23 -1.87 23.01
C ALA A 447 19.19 -2.94 23.58
N GLY A 448 19.51 -4.01 22.84
CA GLY A 448 20.40 -5.08 23.29
C GLY A 448 19.79 -6.05 24.32
N LYS A 449 18.47 -6.03 24.56
CA LYS A 449 17.79 -6.80 25.62
C LYS A 449 17.34 -8.21 25.19
N THR A 450 18.06 -8.85 24.26
CA THR A 450 17.61 -10.11 23.61
C THR A 450 18.57 -11.29 23.81
N GLU A 451 19.51 -11.19 24.74
CA GLU A 451 20.54 -12.21 25.01
C GLU A 451 19.94 -13.57 25.41
N GLN A 452 18.81 -13.55 26.12
CA GLN A 452 18.11 -14.72 26.65
C GLN A 452 17.16 -15.40 25.65
N VAL A 453 16.87 -14.76 24.51
CA VAL A 453 15.94 -15.27 23.49
C VAL A 453 16.33 -16.65 22.94
N PRO A 454 17.62 -16.96 22.66
CA PRO A 454 18.01 -18.27 22.13
C PRO A 454 17.67 -19.41 23.10
N GLU A 455 17.91 -19.23 24.40
CA GLU A 455 17.65 -20.24 25.42
C GLU A 455 16.14 -20.48 25.60
N ILE A 456 15.35 -19.40 25.60
CA ILE A 456 13.87 -19.48 25.63
C ILE A 456 13.32 -20.16 24.37
N CYS A 457 13.89 -19.91 23.19
CA CYS A 457 13.52 -20.61 21.96
C CYS A 457 13.83 -22.12 22.04
N GLN A 458 14.94 -22.51 22.68
CA GLN A 458 15.25 -23.92 22.90
C GLN A 458 14.25 -24.58 23.84
N LEU A 459 13.87 -23.90 24.94
CA LEU A 459 12.83 -24.37 25.85
C LEU A 459 11.50 -24.57 25.10
N GLN A 460 11.07 -23.57 24.32
CA GLN A 460 9.86 -23.65 23.50
C GLN A 460 9.89 -24.86 22.54
N GLN A 461 11.02 -25.10 21.86
CA GLN A 461 11.17 -26.23 20.96
C GLN A 461 11.12 -27.57 21.69
N ALA A 462 11.77 -27.67 22.87
CA ALA A 462 11.76 -28.87 23.68
C ALA A 462 10.33 -29.21 24.15
N ILE A 463 9.56 -28.21 24.57
CA ILE A 463 8.14 -28.36 24.94
C ILE A 463 7.32 -28.81 23.73
N ASN A 464 7.41 -28.09 22.60
CA ASN A 464 6.58 -28.36 21.42
C ASN A 464 6.84 -29.73 20.80
N ARG A 465 8.08 -30.21 20.82
CA ARG A 465 8.44 -31.57 20.35
C ARG A 465 8.12 -32.67 21.36
N GLY A 466 7.73 -32.30 22.58
CA GLY A 466 7.57 -33.23 23.70
C GLY A 466 8.86 -33.94 24.11
N ASN A 467 10.02 -33.32 23.89
CA ASN A 467 11.33 -33.92 24.17
C ASN A 467 11.69 -33.82 25.66
N VAL A 468 11.25 -34.80 26.44
CA VAL A 468 11.46 -34.86 27.89
C VAL A 468 12.95 -34.89 28.26
N ILE A 469 13.81 -35.53 27.47
CA ILE A 469 15.25 -35.60 27.73
C ILE A 469 15.86 -34.20 27.66
N GLN A 470 15.50 -33.42 26.63
CA GLN A 470 15.98 -32.07 26.46
C GLN A 470 15.41 -31.12 27.52
N LEU A 471 14.13 -31.25 27.88
CA LEU A 471 13.53 -30.50 28.97
C LEU A 471 14.26 -30.78 30.30
N LYS A 472 14.49 -32.06 30.63
CA LYS A 472 15.19 -32.45 31.86
C LYS A 472 16.60 -31.87 31.90
N LYS A 473 17.31 -31.89 30.78
CA LYS A 473 18.65 -31.29 30.66
C LYS A 473 18.59 -29.78 30.90
N LEU A 474 17.73 -29.05 30.18
CA LEU A 474 17.59 -27.60 30.32
C LEU A 474 17.25 -27.21 31.76
N THR A 475 16.28 -27.88 32.39
CA THR A 475 15.90 -27.60 33.78
C THR A 475 17.05 -27.87 34.75
N ARG A 476 17.82 -28.95 34.57
CA ARG A 476 19.01 -29.22 35.40
C ARG A 476 20.13 -28.19 35.19
N ASP A 477 20.35 -27.75 33.96
CA ASP A 477 21.36 -26.74 33.64
C ASP A 477 20.98 -25.39 34.28
N ILE A 478 19.69 -25.04 34.25
CA ILE A 478 19.14 -23.87 34.97
C ILE A 478 19.38 -24.00 36.48
N ILE A 479 18.98 -25.12 37.09
CA ILE A 479 19.18 -25.37 38.53
C ILE A 479 20.66 -25.26 38.90
N GLY A 480 21.55 -25.85 38.09
CA GLY A 480 23.00 -25.80 38.30
C GLY A 480 23.58 -24.39 38.27
N ARG A 481 23.09 -23.51 37.39
CA ARG A 481 23.49 -22.09 37.35
C ARG A 481 23.07 -21.34 38.61
N LEU A 482 21.83 -21.58 39.08
CA LEU A 482 21.27 -20.92 40.25
C LEU A 482 21.88 -21.42 41.57
N ALA A 483 22.36 -22.67 41.63
CA ALA A 483 22.97 -23.28 42.81
C ALA A 483 24.39 -22.79 43.16
N SER A 484 24.81 -21.64 42.65
CA SER A 484 26.14 -21.06 42.94
C SER A 484 26.25 -20.59 44.39
N PRO A 485 27.41 -20.74 45.06
CA PRO A 485 27.56 -20.57 46.52
C PRO A 485 27.38 -19.16 47.09
N GLU A 486 27.05 -18.15 46.26
CA GLU A 486 26.92 -16.74 46.68
C GLU A 486 25.45 -16.26 46.90
N ASN A 487 24.43 -17.12 46.79
CA ASN A 487 23.02 -16.68 46.73
C ASN A 487 22.03 -17.51 47.58
N ASP A 488 22.00 -17.31 48.90
CA ASP A 488 20.98 -17.89 49.80
C ASP A 488 19.53 -17.44 49.45
N GLN A 489 19.36 -16.35 48.70
CA GLN A 489 18.06 -15.84 48.24
C GLN A 489 17.40 -16.67 47.12
N GLN A 490 18.10 -17.63 46.50
CA GLN A 490 17.57 -18.39 45.36
C GLN A 490 17.08 -19.80 45.72
N LYS A 491 17.09 -20.17 47.01
CA LYS A 491 16.73 -21.52 47.46
C LYS A 491 15.29 -21.92 47.10
N ASP A 492 14.31 -21.05 47.40
CA ASP A 492 12.90 -21.26 47.03
C ASP A 492 12.73 -21.49 45.52
N ARG A 493 13.52 -20.79 44.72
CA ARG A 493 13.50 -20.91 43.26
C ARG A 493 14.06 -22.25 42.78
N ILE A 494 15.14 -22.71 43.41
CA ILE A 494 15.75 -24.02 43.12
C ILE A 494 14.79 -25.14 43.52
N ASP A 495 14.13 -25.02 44.68
CA ASP A 495 13.13 -25.99 45.14
C ASP A 495 11.97 -26.07 44.14
N LYS A 496 11.42 -24.91 43.73
CA LYS A 496 10.36 -24.83 42.72
C LYS A 496 10.75 -25.46 41.38
N LEU A 497 11.96 -25.18 40.89
CA LEU A 497 12.46 -25.77 39.63
C LEU A 497 12.71 -27.28 39.78
N SER A 498 13.07 -27.73 40.98
CA SER A 498 13.21 -29.16 41.29
C SER A 498 11.85 -29.85 41.29
N ASP A 499 10.79 -29.22 41.78
CA ASP A 499 9.42 -29.74 41.66
C ASP A 499 9.02 -29.88 40.19
N ILE A 500 9.26 -28.84 39.38
CA ILE A 500 9.00 -28.88 37.93
C ILE A 500 9.80 -30.01 37.24
N LEU A 501 11.02 -30.28 37.70
CA LEU A 501 11.86 -31.36 37.18
C LEU A 501 11.26 -32.75 37.47
N HIS A 502 10.65 -32.93 38.65
CA HIS A 502 9.92 -34.17 38.99
C HIS A 502 8.62 -34.29 38.18
N ASP A 503 7.94 -33.16 37.94
CA ASP A 503 6.66 -33.07 37.23
C ASP A 503 6.79 -32.76 35.72
N ILE A 504 7.95 -33.04 35.13
CA ILE A 504 8.25 -32.63 33.75
C ILE A 504 7.31 -33.27 32.71
N ALA A 505 6.74 -34.44 33.03
CA ALA A 505 5.74 -35.10 32.20
C ALA A 505 4.43 -34.30 32.16
N ILE A 506 4.03 -33.71 33.28
CA ILE A 506 2.84 -32.85 33.38
C ILE A 506 3.05 -31.59 32.55
N LEU A 507 4.22 -30.94 32.69
CA LEU A 507 4.58 -29.77 31.87
C LEU A 507 4.49 -30.06 30.36
N ARG A 508 4.99 -31.22 29.92
CA ARG A 508 4.85 -31.67 28.53
C ARG A 508 3.38 -31.81 28.13
N ASP A 509 2.59 -32.45 28.99
CA ASP A 509 1.20 -32.79 28.67
C ASP A 509 0.29 -31.56 28.55
N PHE A 510 0.60 -30.47 29.27
CA PHE A 510 -0.06 -29.17 29.09
C PHE A 510 -0.03 -28.66 27.64
N TYR A 511 1.04 -28.93 26.89
CA TYR A 511 1.25 -28.43 25.53
C TYR A 511 1.09 -29.48 24.42
N LYS A 512 0.79 -30.73 24.77
CA LYS A 512 0.69 -31.84 23.81
C LYS A 512 -0.37 -31.63 22.74
N ALA A 513 -1.53 -31.06 23.10
CA ALA A 513 -2.63 -30.82 22.16
C ALA A 513 -2.53 -29.47 21.42
N SER A 514 -1.88 -28.48 22.03
CA SER A 514 -1.72 -27.14 21.46
C SER A 514 -0.30 -26.63 21.71
N PRO A 515 0.58 -26.62 20.70
CA PRO A 515 1.96 -26.18 20.87
C PRO A 515 2.02 -24.69 21.22
N LEU A 516 3.05 -24.33 21.98
CA LEU A 516 3.42 -22.97 22.37
C LEU A 516 3.89 -22.20 21.14
N LYS A 517 3.13 -21.18 20.71
CA LYS A 517 3.43 -20.46 19.44
C LYS A 517 4.25 -19.19 19.66
N ALA A 518 5.14 -18.89 18.72
CA ALA A 518 5.93 -17.66 18.71
C ALA A 518 5.11 -16.43 18.23
N ARG A 519 5.43 -15.26 18.76
CA ARG A 519 4.98 -13.93 18.32
C ARG A 519 6.19 -13.02 18.15
N ILE A 520 6.14 -12.19 17.11
CA ILE A 520 7.23 -11.30 16.73
C ILE A 520 6.63 -9.93 16.43
N GLY A 521 7.01 -8.95 17.22
CA GLY A 521 6.46 -7.60 17.19
C GLY A 521 7.54 -6.54 17.01
N SER A 522 7.13 -5.32 16.66
CA SER A 522 8.04 -4.17 16.62
C SER A 522 7.99 -3.29 17.87
N ASP A 523 6.90 -3.34 18.64
CA ASP A 523 6.57 -2.34 19.67
C ASP A 523 6.69 -0.89 19.13
N SER A 524 6.33 -0.72 17.85
CA SER A 524 6.49 0.55 17.16
C SER A 524 5.44 1.56 17.62
N THR A 525 5.87 2.58 18.34
CA THR A 525 5.07 3.78 18.69
C THR A 525 5.10 4.85 17.60
N GLY A 526 6.11 4.83 16.73
CA GLY A 526 6.35 5.84 15.70
C GLY A 526 6.84 7.20 16.25
N ARG A 527 7.36 7.20 17.48
CA ARG A 527 7.85 8.36 18.24
C ARG A 527 9.37 8.48 18.22
N SER A 528 10.09 7.38 18.48
CA SER A 528 11.57 7.36 18.42
C SER A 528 12.09 7.25 16.98
N PRO A 529 13.09 8.07 16.60
CA PRO A 529 13.80 7.96 15.32
C PRO A 529 14.87 6.86 15.31
N ARG A 530 15.29 6.36 16.50
CA ARG A 530 16.36 5.38 16.69
C ARG A 530 15.92 3.94 16.40
N VAL A 531 14.62 3.67 16.40
CA VAL A 531 14.05 2.33 16.20
C VAL A 531 13.42 2.19 14.81
N HIS A 532 13.55 1.01 14.21
CA HIS A 532 12.83 0.67 12.97
C HIS A 532 11.32 0.85 13.16
N GLY A 533 10.66 1.55 12.23
CA GLY A 533 9.19 1.64 12.26
C GLY A 533 8.51 0.29 11.95
N MET A 534 7.24 0.14 12.34
CA MET A 534 6.46 -1.11 12.24
C MET A 534 6.62 -1.94 10.94
N GLY A 535 6.42 -3.25 11.08
CA GLY A 535 6.21 -4.20 9.99
C GLY A 535 7.40 -5.09 9.70
N LEU A 536 7.12 -6.38 9.58
CA LEU A 536 8.05 -7.44 9.24
C LEU A 536 7.54 -8.22 8.01
N ALA A 537 8.45 -8.86 7.28
CA ALA A 537 8.09 -9.76 6.18
C ALA A 537 9.01 -10.97 6.10
N ILE A 538 8.44 -12.12 5.73
CA ILE A 538 9.18 -13.35 5.46
C ILE A 538 9.68 -13.31 4.01
N LEU A 539 11.00 -13.36 3.83
CA LEU A 539 11.70 -13.22 2.55
C LEU A 539 11.18 -14.18 1.49
N ASP A 540 10.97 -15.45 1.84
CA ASP A 540 10.57 -16.51 0.92
C ASP A 540 9.23 -16.23 0.20
N THR A 541 8.41 -15.35 0.78
CA THR A 541 7.11 -14.98 0.23
C THR A 541 7.15 -13.75 -0.68
N LEU A 542 8.31 -13.07 -0.75
CA LEU A 542 8.50 -11.86 -1.55
C LEU A 542 8.91 -12.18 -3.00
N PRO A 543 8.64 -11.26 -3.95
CA PRO A 543 9.08 -11.42 -5.33
C PRO A 543 10.61 -11.48 -5.44
N ARG A 544 11.14 -12.27 -6.38
CA ARG A 544 12.59 -12.38 -6.66
C ARG A 544 13.35 -11.05 -6.75
N ARG A 545 12.68 -9.98 -7.18
CA ARG A 545 13.28 -8.64 -7.27
C ARG A 545 13.42 -7.95 -5.92
N ALA A 546 12.47 -8.16 -5.02
CA ALA A 546 12.58 -7.70 -3.65
C ALA A 546 13.71 -8.43 -2.93
N LEU A 547 13.83 -9.75 -3.11
CA LEU A 547 14.96 -10.54 -2.59
C LEU A 547 16.32 -9.97 -3.02
N ARG A 548 16.50 -9.67 -4.32
CA ARG A 548 17.73 -9.03 -4.82
C ARG A 548 17.96 -7.62 -4.30
N ALA A 549 16.92 -6.91 -3.88
CA ALA A 549 17.05 -5.57 -3.32
C ALA A 549 17.50 -5.62 -1.86
N VAL A 550 17.08 -6.65 -1.12
CA VAL A 550 17.48 -6.89 0.28
C VAL A 550 18.94 -7.33 0.35
N GLY A 551 19.39 -8.23 -0.52
CA GLY A 551 20.78 -8.71 -0.55
C GLY A 551 21.84 -7.70 -1.04
N ARG A 552 21.53 -6.40 -1.05
CA ARG A 552 22.50 -5.34 -1.39
C ARG A 552 23.11 -4.79 -0.12
N THR A 553 24.41 -4.57 -0.12
CA THR A 553 25.20 -3.98 0.99
C THR A 553 24.68 -2.61 1.45
N GLU A 554 23.98 -1.87 0.59
CA GLU A 554 23.37 -0.56 0.91
C GLU A 554 21.96 -0.65 1.53
N SER A 555 21.45 -1.84 1.83
CA SER A 555 20.10 -2.00 2.41
C SER A 555 20.07 -1.50 3.85
N SER A 556 19.18 -0.54 4.15
CA SER A 556 18.90 -0.04 5.51
C SER A 556 17.93 -0.93 6.31
N ARG A 557 17.83 -2.22 5.95
CA ARG A 557 16.91 -3.19 6.55
C ARG A 557 17.70 -4.25 7.27
N ASP A 558 17.14 -4.66 8.39
CA ASP A 558 17.78 -5.62 9.29
C ASP A 558 17.18 -7.00 9.06
N HIS A 559 18.07 -7.99 9.03
CA HIS A 559 17.70 -9.39 9.13
C HIS A 559 17.50 -9.72 10.60
N ILE A 560 16.30 -10.14 10.95
CA ILE A 560 15.98 -10.57 12.30
C ILE A 560 16.57 -11.96 12.50
N PRO A 561 17.18 -12.27 13.66
CA PRO A 561 17.77 -13.58 13.98
C PRO A 561 16.70 -14.66 14.25
N ILE A 562 15.64 -14.69 13.44
CA ILE A 562 14.56 -15.67 13.48
C ILE A 562 14.36 -16.25 12.07
N ALA A 563 14.32 -17.59 12.02
CA ALA A 563 13.94 -18.33 10.84
C ALA A 563 12.53 -18.92 11.01
N ILE A 564 11.68 -18.76 10.00
CA ILE A 564 10.31 -19.27 9.95
C ILE A 564 10.14 -20.08 8.66
N GLY A 565 9.86 -21.38 8.77
CA GLY A 565 9.50 -22.25 7.64
C GLY A 565 8.15 -21.86 7.03
N VAL A 566 8.09 -21.81 5.71
CA VAL A 566 6.88 -21.47 4.96
C VAL A 566 6.65 -22.44 3.81
N LEU A 567 5.39 -22.84 3.63
CA LEU A 567 4.95 -23.75 2.58
C LEU A 567 4.10 -23.00 1.57
N LYS A 568 4.39 -23.19 0.27
CA LYS A 568 3.60 -22.62 -0.81
C LYS A 568 2.42 -23.54 -1.14
N ARG A 569 1.20 -23.12 -0.84
CA ARG A 569 -0.03 -23.84 -1.21
C ARG A 569 -0.53 -23.34 -2.57
N ARG A 570 -0.80 -24.27 -3.48
CA ARG A 570 -1.39 -23.99 -4.80
C ARG A 570 -2.77 -24.61 -4.88
N THR A 571 -3.80 -23.78 -4.99
CA THR A 571 -5.19 -24.22 -5.17
C THR A 571 -5.60 -24.04 -6.62
N VAL A 572 -6.21 -25.08 -7.22
CA VAL A 572 -6.58 -25.09 -8.64
C VAL A 572 -8.10 -25.07 -8.76
N HIS A 573 -8.64 -23.95 -9.25
CA HIS A 573 -10.05 -23.78 -9.52
C HIS A 573 -10.36 -24.11 -11.00
N PRO A 574 -11.15 -25.13 -11.30
CA PRO A 574 -11.54 -25.45 -12.67
C PRO A 574 -12.37 -24.31 -13.29
N LYS A 575 -11.99 -23.80 -14.47
CA LYS A 575 -12.83 -22.80 -15.18
C LYS A 575 -14.13 -23.46 -15.64
N LYS A 576 -15.27 -22.81 -15.39
CA LYS A 576 -16.59 -23.18 -15.94
C LYS A 576 -16.90 -22.21 -17.08
N GLY A 577 -17.07 -22.75 -18.29
CA GLY A 577 -17.44 -21.94 -19.47
C GLY A 577 -18.90 -21.49 -19.39
N PRO A 578 -19.24 -20.27 -19.83
CA PRO A 578 -20.62 -19.79 -19.84
C PRO A 578 -21.48 -20.50 -20.89
N THR A 579 -20.87 -21.18 -21.87
CA THR A 579 -21.57 -21.89 -22.95
C THR A 579 -21.20 -23.38 -22.98
N PRO A 580 -22.06 -24.26 -23.53
CA PRO A 580 -21.77 -25.69 -23.66
C PRO A 580 -20.47 -25.96 -24.45
N PHE A 581 -20.24 -25.23 -25.54
CA PHE A 581 -19.03 -25.34 -26.37
C PHE A 581 -17.75 -24.98 -25.59
N THR A 582 -17.75 -23.87 -24.85
CA THR A 582 -16.59 -23.47 -24.04
C THR A 582 -16.34 -24.43 -22.88
N LYS A 583 -17.39 -25.04 -22.33
CA LYS A 583 -17.29 -26.09 -21.30
C LYS A 583 -16.62 -27.36 -21.87
N ALA A 584 -17.00 -27.78 -23.08
CA ALA A 584 -16.37 -28.89 -23.79
C ALA A 584 -14.89 -28.60 -24.13
N PHE A 585 -14.60 -27.40 -24.65
CA PHE A 585 -13.23 -26.95 -24.93
C PHE A 585 -12.35 -26.95 -23.68
N TYR A 586 -12.81 -26.38 -22.56
CA TYR A 586 -12.03 -26.41 -21.31
C TYR A 586 -11.88 -27.81 -20.74
N ARG A 587 -12.82 -28.73 -20.98
CA ARG A 587 -12.69 -30.14 -20.60
C ARG A 587 -11.63 -30.84 -21.44
N PHE A 588 -11.62 -30.63 -22.76
CA PHE A 588 -10.61 -31.16 -23.66
C PHE A 588 -9.20 -30.65 -23.30
N VAL A 589 -9.03 -29.33 -23.14
CA VAL A 589 -7.75 -28.70 -22.82
C VAL A 589 -7.19 -29.10 -21.44
N ARG A 590 -8.01 -29.64 -20.51
CA ARG A 590 -7.50 -30.20 -19.23
C ARG A 590 -6.67 -31.46 -19.41
N HIS A 591 -6.89 -32.21 -20.49
CA HIS A 591 -6.18 -33.45 -20.75
C HIS A 591 -4.83 -33.23 -21.44
N ILE A 592 -4.53 -32.00 -21.88
CA ILE A 592 -3.27 -31.65 -22.54
C ILE A 592 -2.24 -31.20 -21.48
N PRO A 593 -1.12 -31.92 -21.30
CA PRO A 593 -0.05 -31.52 -20.40
C PRO A 593 0.46 -30.12 -20.73
N GLY A 594 0.66 -29.26 -19.72
CA GLY A 594 1.16 -27.90 -19.90
C GLY A 594 0.11 -26.82 -20.26
N MET A 595 -1.11 -27.19 -20.67
CA MET A 595 -2.19 -26.23 -21.01
C MET A 595 -3.15 -25.90 -19.84
N GLU A 596 -2.81 -26.31 -18.62
CA GLU A 596 -3.63 -26.09 -17.42
C GLU A 596 -3.98 -24.61 -17.17
N SER A 597 -3.14 -23.67 -17.59
CA SER A 597 -3.39 -22.23 -17.44
C SER A 597 -4.62 -21.74 -18.23
N ILE A 598 -4.97 -22.45 -19.30
CA ILE A 598 -6.10 -22.14 -20.16
C ILE A 598 -7.39 -22.68 -19.55
N SER A 599 -7.36 -23.88 -18.95
CA SER A 599 -8.54 -24.59 -18.45
C SER A 599 -8.82 -24.44 -16.94
N SER A 600 -7.85 -23.94 -16.17
CA SER A 600 -7.97 -23.72 -14.72
C SER A 600 -7.50 -22.32 -14.31
N ARG A 601 -8.04 -21.82 -13.20
CA ARG A 601 -7.55 -20.63 -12.50
C ARG A 601 -6.78 -21.11 -11.27
N LYS A 602 -5.51 -20.72 -11.18
CA LYS A 602 -4.63 -21.09 -10.06
C LYS A 602 -4.59 -19.94 -9.05
N THR A 603 -4.71 -20.27 -7.77
CA THR A 603 -4.51 -19.36 -6.65
C THR A 603 -3.34 -19.88 -5.83
N HIS A 604 -2.52 -18.96 -5.30
CA HIS A 604 -1.33 -19.29 -4.52
C HIS A 604 -1.42 -18.60 -3.18
N ASP A 605 -1.24 -19.36 -2.11
CA ASP A 605 -1.16 -18.86 -0.73
C ASP A 605 0.11 -19.40 -0.07
N TRP A 606 0.49 -18.80 1.06
CA TRP A 606 1.58 -19.26 1.90
C TRP A 606 1.05 -19.68 3.25
N LEU A 607 1.56 -20.81 3.76
CA LEU A 607 1.27 -21.34 5.09
C LEU A 607 2.55 -21.26 5.93
N ILE A 608 2.41 -20.86 7.18
CA ILE A 608 3.51 -20.87 8.16
C ILE A 608 3.58 -22.27 8.76
N GLU A 609 4.76 -22.86 8.77
CA GLU A 609 5.04 -24.07 9.53
C GLU A 609 5.35 -23.66 10.97
N GLU A 610 4.34 -23.64 11.83
CA GLU A 610 4.45 -22.98 13.15
C GLU A 610 5.56 -23.56 14.04
N GLU A 611 5.82 -24.86 13.95
CA GLU A 611 6.87 -25.58 14.70
C GLU A 611 8.30 -25.32 14.21
N SER A 612 8.46 -24.72 13.04
CA SER A 612 9.77 -24.42 12.44
C SER A 612 10.38 -23.11 12.93
N THR A 613 9.64 -22.33 13.73
CA THR A 613 10.12 -21.03 14.23
C THR A 613 11.30 -21.24 15.16
N ARG A 614 12.45 -20.68 14.81
CA ARG A 614 13.69 -20.84 15.58
C ARG A 614 14.54 -19.59 15.57
N TYR A 615 15.25 -19.37 16.68
CA TYR A 615 16.37 -18.43 16.70
C TYR A 615 17.52 -18.97 15.84
N THR A 616 18.21 -18.09 15.14
CA THR A 616 19.37 -18.42 14.30
C THR A 616 20.50 -17.43 14.56
N THR A 617 21.73 -17.95 14.67
CA THR A 617 22.95 -17.15 14.76
C THR A 617 23.32 -16.54 13.41
N ASP A 618 22.93 -17.19 12.31
CA ASP A 618 23.03 -16.67 10.95
C ASP A 618 21.84 -15.75 10.63
N ALA A 619 21.92 -15.01 9.51
CA ALA A 619 20.84 -14.14 9.05
C ALA A 619 19.52 -14.91 8.86
N GLY A 620 18.50 -14.58 9.66
CA GLY A 620 17.17 -15.16 9.53
C GLY A 620 16.45 -14.74 8.25
N ASN A 621 15.32 -15.41 7.97
CA ASN A 621 14.50 -15.15 6.79
C ASN A 621 13.39 -14.10 7.02
N VAL A 622 13.36 -13.48 8.20
CA VAL A 622 12.48 -12.36 8.54
C VAL A 622 13.23 -11.05 8.43
N ILE A 623 12.63 -10.06 7.78
CA ILE A 623 13.24 -8.74 7.59
C ILE A 623 12.34 -7.59 8.03
N THR A 624 12.95 -6.47 8.42
CA THR A 624 12.22 -5.24 8.72
C THR A 624 11.70 -4.56 7.45
N LEU A 625 10.45 -4.07 7.49
CA LEU A 625 9.85 -3.29 6.40
C LEU A 625 10.13 -1.80 6.52
N GLY A 626 10.37 -1.29 7.74
CA GLY A 626 10.78 0.08 8.01
C GLY A 626 12.31 0.25 7.96
N GLY A 627 12.78 1.38 7.45
CA GLY A 627 14.19 1.78 7.59
C GLY A 627 14.40 2.61 8.87
N VAL A 628 15.63 2.60 9.40
CA VAL A 628 16.08 3.49 10.48
C VAL A 628 16.66 4.76 9.89
N GLN A 629 16.30 5.92 10.47
CA GLN A 629 17.10 7.12 10.31
C GLN A 629 18.30 6.95 11.23
N LYS A 630 19.50 6.82 10.67
CA LYS A 630 20.70 6.48 11.45
C LYS A 630 20.87 7.44 12.63
N HIS A 631 20.65 8.74 12.45
CA HIS A 631 20.60 9.76 13.53
C HIS A 631 19.46 10.75 13.26
N ALA A 632 18.73 11.15 14.31
CA ALA A 632 17.92 12.36 14.30
C ALA A 632 18.70 13.44 15.06
N ASP A 633 18.85 14.58 14.43
CA ASP A 633 19.46 15.75 15.04
C ASP A 633 18.50 16.94 14.94
N ASN A 634 18.69 17.94 15.80
CA ASN A 634 17.85 19.14 15.81
C ASN A 634 18.18 20.09 14.63
N GLY A 635 19.14 19.73 13.78
CA GLY A 635 19.56 20.51 12.62
C GLY A 635 20.41 21.75 12.97
N PHE A 636 20.96 21.80 14.18
CA PHE A 636 21.79 22.90 14.65
C PHE A 636 23.24 22.75 14.16
N THR A 637 23.75 23.78 13.48
CA THR A 637 25.13 23.83 12.96
C THR A 637 25.80 25.14 13.32
N LEU A 638 27.12 25.17 13.53
CA LEU A 638 27.85 26.39 13.88
C LEU A 638 28.07 27.34 12.69
N THR A 639 28.20 26.77 11.50
CA THR A 639 28.23 27.55 10.26
C THR A 639 26.78 27.77 9.83
N PRO A 640 26.35 29.02 9.56
CA PRO A 640 25.14 29.23 8.80
C PRO A 640 25.30 28.42 7.53
N ARG A 641 24.37 27.53 7.24
CA ARG A 641 24.26 26.96 5.91
C ARG A 641 23.82 28.13 5.03
N ALA A 642 24.75 29.00 4.63
CA ALA A 642 24.57 29.99 3.58
C ALA A 642 23.84 29.21 2.52
N LEU A 643 22.55 29.54 2.31
CA LEU A 643 21.56 28.77 1.57
C LEU A 643 22.30 27.99 0.49
N GLN A 644 22.70 26.75 0.79
CA GLN A 644 23.18 25.85 -0.22
C GLN A 644 21.88 25.38 -0.87
N GLU A 645 21.18 26.31 -1.52
CA GLU A 645 20.73 26.11 -2.87
C GLU A 645 21.94 25.52 -3.59
N LYS A 646 22.12 24.20 -3.46
CA LYS A 646 22.97 23.44 -4.36
C LYS A 646 22.57 23.95 -5.71
N ALA A 647 23.46 24.69 -6.39
CA ALA A 647 23.19 25.26 -7.71
C ALA A 647 22.41 24.22 -8.49
N HIS A 648 21.11 24.46 -8.65
CA HIS A 648 20.15 23.39 -8.87
C HIS A 648 20.38 22.89 -10.29
N ARG A 649 21.22 21.86 -10.43
CA ARG A 649 21.56 21.28 -11.73
C ARG A 649 20.26 20.86 -12.40
N LEU A 650 20.00 21.36 -13.61
CA LEU A 650 18.87 20.98 -14.44
C LEU A 650 18.79 19.45 -14.51
N SER A 651 17.88 18.87 -13.73
CA SER A 651 17.66 17.44 -13.75
C SER A 651 16.80 17.10 -14.95
N TRP A 652 17.37 16.35 -15.89
CA TRP A 652 16.68 15.78 -17.06
C TRP A 652 15.35 15.09 -16.73
N ARG A 653 15.20 14.65 -15.46
CA ARG A 653 13.99 14.02 -14.94
C ARG A 653 12.78 14.95 -14.95
N TYR A 654 12.96 16.23 -14.61
CA TYR A 654 11.87 17.20 -14.39
C TYR A 654 11.62 18.12 -15.60
N LEU A 655 12.21 17.81 -16.76
CA LEU A 655 11.92 18.52 -18.01
C LEU A 655 10.44 18.40 -18.38
N ASN A 656 9.91 19.46 -18.99
CA ASN A 656 8.55 19.49 -19.50
C ASN A 656 8.26 18.29 -20.44
N THR A 657 7.10 17.66 -20.29
CA THR A 657 6.75 16.44 -21.04
C THR A 657 6.68 16.69 -22.55
N GLY A 658 6.21 17.86 -22.98
CA GLY A 658 6.16 18.23 -24.40
C GLY A 658 7.56 18.30 -25.01
N PHE A 659 8.47 18.98 -24.32
CA PHE A 659 9.87 19.09 -24.73
C PHE A 659 10.57 17.73 -24.73
N LYS A 660 10.33 16.90 -23.71
CA LYS A 660 10.88 15.54 -23.62
C LYS A 660 10.39 14.65 -24.77
N ASN A 661 9.11 14.74 -25.13
CA ASN A 661 8.56 13.98 -26.25
C ASN A 661 9.14 14.43 -27.59
N PHE A 662 9.30 15.74 -27.80
CA PHE A 662 9.98 16.27 -28.97
C PHE A 662 11.42 15.75 -29.08
N LEU A 663 12.18 15.80 -27.99
CA LEU A 663 13.56 15.33 -27.97
C LEU A 663 13.68 13.83 -28.23
N LYS A 664 12.76 13.01 -27.69
CA LYS A 664 12.70 11.57 -27.99
C LYS A 664 12.49 11.31 -29.49
N ILE A 665 11.58 12.05 -30.12
CA ILE A 665 11.32 11.92 -31.56
C ILE A 665 12.57 12.31 -32.35
N LEU A 666 13.23 13.41 -31.98
CA LEU A 666 14.46 13.88 -32.64
C LEU A 666 15.61 12.87 -32.52
N ILE A 667 15.86 12.35 -31.31
CA ILE A 667 16.90 11.35 -31.03
C ILE A 667 16.66 10.06 -31.81
N GLY A 668 15.40 9.66 -32.03
CA GLY A 668 15.08 8.52 -32.87
C GLY A 668 15.20 8.82 -34.36
N PHE A 669 14.82 10.03 -34.78
CA PHE A 669 14.75 10.41 -36.19
C PHE A 669 16.14 10.58 -36.80
N ILE A 670 17.08 11.22 -36.09
CA ILE A 670 18.43 11.50 -36.61
C ILE A 670 19.16 10.21 -37.05
N PRO A 671 19.29 9.14 -36.23
CA PRO A 671 19.95 7.91 -36.65
C PRO A 671 19.22 7.20 -37.79
N ALA A 672 17.89 7.23 -37.79
CA ALA A 672 17.10 6.62 -38.85
C ALA A 672 17.33 7.33 -40.19
N PHE A 673 17.28 8.67 -40.19
CA PHE A 673 17.54 9.50 -41.35
C PHE A 673 18.95 9.27 -41.89
N ALA A 674 19.97 9.33 -41.02
CA ALA A 674 21.36 9.06 -41.40
C ALA A 674 21.54 7.66 -42.01
N THR A 675 20.87 6.64 -41.45
CA THR A 675 20.95 5.27 -42.01
C THR A 675 20.31 5.21 -43.39
N PHE A 676 19.12 5.77 -43.58
CA PHE A 676 18.44 5.78 -44.88
C PHE A 676 19.26 6.55 -45.94
N SER A 677 19.84 7.70 -45.58
CA SER A 677 20.63 8.50 -46.51
C SER A 677 21.94 7.82 -46.92
N LEU A 678 22.53 7.01 -46.04
CA LEU A 678 23.84 6.36 -46.29
C LEU A 678 23.74 4.96 -46.90
N THR A 679 22.61 4.26 -46.77
CA THR A 679 22.50 2.84 -47.14
C THR A 679 21.58 2.54 -48.32
N LYS A 680 20.74 3.51 -48.76
CA LYS A 680 19.76 3.28 -49.83
C LYS A 680 20.16 3.96 -51.12
N ASP A 681 20.24 3.18 -52.19
CA ASP A 681 20.60 3.65 -53.53
C ASP A 681 19.47 4.45 -54.22
N TRP A 682 18.22 4.33 -53.73
CA TRP A 682 17.07 5.03 -54.29
C TRP A 682 16.84 6.38 -53.62
N TRP A 683 17.00 7.49 -54.37
CA TRP A 683 16.91 8.87 -53.87
C TRP A 683 15.65 9.15 -53.02
N PHE A 684 14.48 8.66 -53.45
CA PHE A 684 13.23 8.90 -52.73
C PHE A 684 13.24 8.23 -51.36
N LEU A 685 13.73 6.99 -51.27
CA LEU A 685 13.83 6.27 -50.00
C LEU A 685 14.98 6.79 -49.14
N ALA A 686 16.04 7.33 -49.74
CA ALA A 686 17.16 7.94 -49.02
C ALA A 686 16.74 9.19 -48.23
N TYR A 687 15.93 10.08 -48.84
CA TYR A 687 15.48 11.32 -48.19
C TYR A 687 14.12 11.22 -47.47
N PHE A 688 13.16 10.46 -48.03
CA PHE A 688 11.82 10.31 -47.44
C PHE A 688 11.62 9.03 -46.64
N GLY A 689 12.56 8.07 -46.68
CA GLY A 689 12.42 6.78 -46.01
C GLY A 689 12.17 6.90 -44.52
N ALA A 690 12.92 7.77 -43.82
CA ALA A 690 12.71 8.01 -42.40
C ALA A 690 11.32 8.59 -42.08
N PHE A 691 10.83 9.53 -42.90
CA PHE A 691 9.50 10.12 -42.75
C PHE A 691 8.39 9.09 -42.97
N ILE A 692 8.50 8.25 -44.00
CA ILE A 692 7.54 7.17 -44.28
C ILE A 692 7.56 6.15 -43.12
N TRP A 693 8.74 5.78 -42.64
CA TRP A 693 8.91 4.81 -41.56
C TRP A 693 8.30 5.30 -40.23
N PHE A 694 8.51 6.58 -39.90
CA PHE A 694 7.89 7.23 -38.74
C PHE A 694 6.38 7.41 -38.97
N GLY A 695 5.94 7.75 -40.18
CA GLY A 695 4.54 7.91 -40.55
C GLY A 695 3.73 6.63 -40.36
N ILE A 696 4.23 5.48 -40.85
CA ILE A 696 3.59 4.16 -40.66
C ILE A 696 3.46 3.85 -39.17
N THR A 697 4.53 4.08 -38.40
CA THR A 697 4.56 3.77 -36.95
C THR A 697 3.65 4.71 -36.15
N GLY A 698 3.61 5.99 -36.50
CA GLY A 698 2.72 6.99 -35.89
C GLY A 698 1.26 6.66 -36.17
N LEU A 699 0.92 6.42 -37.44
CA LEU A 699 -0.44 6.05 -37.86
C LEU A 699 -0.91 4.77 -37.19
N ARG A 700 -0.05 3.74 -37.12
CA ARG A 700 -0.31 2.49 -36.38
C ARG A 700 -0.70 2.76 -34.92
N ASN A 701 0.08 3.56 -34.19
CA ASN A 701 -0.21 3.85 -32.78
C ASN A 701 -1.56 4.56 -32.60
N VAL A 702 -1.89 5.49 -33.50
CA VAL A 702 -3.18 6.20 -33.49
C VAL A 702 -4.32 5.21 -33.76
N LEU A 703 -4.23 4.41 -34.84
CA LEU A 703 -5.24 3.42 -35.20
C LEU A 703 -5.43 2.37 -34.10
N GLN A 704 -4.34 1.90 -33.49
CA GLN A 704 -4.38 0.96 -32.37
C GLN A 704 -5.15 1.53 -31.17
N SER A 705 -4.81 2.76 -30.74
CA SER A 705 -5.49 3.45 -29.65
C SER A 705 -7.00 3.56 -29.90
N VAL A 706 -7.39 3.85 -31.14
CA VAL A 706 -8.79 4.00 -31.57
C VAL A 706 -9.53 2.66 -31.64
N LEU A 707 -8.90 1.60 -32.16
CA LEU A 707 -9.48 0.25 -32.22
C LEU A 707 -9.66 -0.38 -30.82
N GLY A 708 -8.67 -0.18 -29.94
CA GLY A 708 -8.73 -0.60 -28.54
C GLY A 708 -9.85 0.11 -27.75
N GLY A 709 -10.14 1.37 -28.09
CA GLY A 709 -11.19 2.19 -27.48
C GLY A 709 -12.62 1.84 -27.89
N GLY A 710 -12.84 1.18 -29.04
CA GLY A 710 -14.20 0.84 -29.49
C GLY A 710 -14.38 0.63 -31.00
N GLY A 711 -13.43 1.07 -31.83
CA GLY A 711 -13.53 0.96 -33.29
C GLY A 711 -14.50 1.99 -33.90
N ILE A 712 -15.15 1.63 -35.02
CA ILE A 712 -15.99 2.52 -35.86
C ILE A 712 -17.38 2.77 -35.23
N ARG A 713 -17.91 1.84 -34.43
CA ARG A 713 -19.13 2.06 -33.60
C ARG A 713 -18.75 2.78 -32.30
N ARG A 714 -18.46 4.07 -32.41
CA ARG A 714 -18.00 4.94 -31.32
C ARG A 714 -19.16 5.42 -30.44
N SER A 715 -18.84 5.77 -29.20
CA SER A 715 -19.63 6.78 -28.48
C SER A 715 -19.35 8.13 -29.14
N PRO A 716 -20.37 8.91 -29.53
CA PRO A 716 -20.19 10.21 -30.19
C PRO A 716 -19.47 11.27 -29.33
N LEU A 717 -19.23 10.98 -28.05
CA LEU A 717 -18.76 11.94 -27.05
C LEU A 717 -17.23 12.06 -26.89
N LEU A 718 -16.43 11.17 -27.50
CA LEU A 718 -14.97 11.11 -27.32
C LEU A 718 -14.20 11.43 -28.61
N ARG A 719 -13.28 12.40 -28.58
CA ARG A 719 -12.44 12.78 -29.73
C ARG A 719 -11.25 11.83 -29.88
N TRP A 720 -10.68 11.71 -31.08
CA TRP A 720 -9.53 10.83 -31.33
C TRP A 720 -8.32 11.15 -30.44
N ASN A 721 -8.09 12.44 -30.19
CA ASN A 721 -7.00 12.91 -29.33
C ASN A 721 -7.09 12.39 -27.89
N ASP A 722 -8.30 12.06 -27.41
CA ASP A 722 -8.50 11.57 -26.04
C ASP A 722 -8.10 10.09 -25.89
N TYR A 723 -8.06 9.35 -27.00
CA TYR A 723 -7.60 7.95 -27.04
C TYR A 723 -6.08 7.83 -27.26
N VAL A 724 -5.43 8.87 -27.79
CA VAL A 724 -4.01 8.83 -28.16
C VAL A 724 -3.12 9.25 -26.97
N LYS A 725 -2.32 8.30 -26.48
CA LYS A 725 -1.28 8.59 -25.48
C LYS A 725 -0.02 9.08 -26.19
N TRP A 726 0.15 10.40 -26.30
CA TRP A 726 1.27 11.04 -26.98
C TRP A 726 2.66 10.60 -26.49
N GLU A 727 2.82 10.34 -25.19
CA GLU A 727 4.08 9.81 -24.66
C GLU A 727 4.39 8.39 -25.17
N ARG A 728 3.37 7.51 -25.28
CA ARG A 728 3.52 6.16 -25.83
C ARG A 728 3.92 6.22 -27.31
N LEU A 729 3.35 7.18 -28.05
CA LEU A 729 3.68 7.44 -29.45
C LEU A 729 5.13 7.92 -29.59
N ALA A 730 5.55 8.92 -28.81
CA ALA A 730 6.93 9.42 -28.82
C ALA A 730 7.95 8.31 -28.48
N ASP A 731 7.66 7.48 -27.47
CA ASP A 731 8.48 6.30 -27.17
C ASP A 731 8.54 5.32 -28.34
N SER A 732 7.41 5.05 -28.99
CA SER A 732 7.36 4.13 -30.13
C SER A 732 8.20 4.64 -31.30
N LEU A 733 8.18 5.95 -31.56
CA LEU A 733 8.96 6.59 -32.61
C LEU A 733 10.47 6.56 -32.28
N LEU A 734 10.85 6.82 -31.02
CA LEU A 734 12.25 6.71 -30.57
C LEU A 734 12.84 5.32 -30.86
N PHE A 735 12.20 4.25 -30.37
CA PHE A 735 12.70 2.89 -30.57
C PHE A 735 12.60 2.43 -32.01
N THR A 736 11.56 2.87 -32.74
CA THR A 736 11.50 2.56 -34.17
C THR A 736 12.64 3.23 -34.93
N GLY A 737 13.04 4.45 -34.54
CA GLY A 737 14.19 5.14 -35.11
C GLY A 737 15.49 4.33 -34.99
N PHE A 738 15.77 3.79 -33.79
CA PHE A 738 16.95 2.94 -33.55
C PHE A 738 16.86 1.55 -34.21
N SER A 739 15.68 1.06 -34.58
CA SER A 739 15.55 -0.23 -35.27
C SER A 739 16.16 -0.23 -36.67
N VAL A 740 16.20 0.94 -37.34
CA VAL A 740 16.72 1.09 -38.71
C VAL A 740 18.24 0.84 -38.76
N PRO A 741 19.10 1.57 -38.00
CA PRO A 741 20.54 1.30 -37.98
C PRO A 741 20.86 -0.11 -37.46
N LEU A 742 20.10 -0.61 -36.47
CA LEU A 742 20.34 -1.95 -35.93
C LEU A 742 20.13 -3.04 -36.99
N LEU A 743 19.05 -2.96 -37.76
CA LEU A 743 18.71 -4.02 -38.72
C LEU A 743 19.47 -3.89 -40.03
N ASP A 744 19.62 -2.68 -40.56
CA ASP A 744 20.15 -2.47 -41.91
C ASP A 744 21.68 -2.29 -41.91
N TYR A 745 22.23 -1.59 -40.93
CA TYR A 745 23.68 -1.41 -40.82
C TYR A 745 24.33 -2.53 -39.99
N VAL A 746 23.94 -2.69 -38.72
CA VAL A 746 24.60 -3.64 -37.82
C VAL A 746 24.33 -5.09 -38.21
N ALA A 747 23.06 -5.52 -38.28
CA ALA A 747 22.74 -6.92 -38.53
C ALA A 747 23.05 -7.34 -39.97
N LYS A 748 22.58 -6.57 -40.96
CA LYS A 748 22.71 -6.94 -42.38
C LYS A 748 24.11 -6.66 -42.95
N THR A 749 24.70 -5.49 -42.68
CA THR A 749 25.95 -5.08 -43.33
C THR A 749 27.18 -5.55 -42.55
N LEU A 750 27.26 -5.21 -41.26
CA LEU A 750 28.43 -5.55 -40.43
C LEU A 750 28.49 -7.05 -40.07
N VAL A 751 27.40 -7.61 -39.55
CA VAL A 751 27.39 -9.01 -39.08
C VAL A 751 27.24 -9.99 -40.24
N LEU A 752 26.14 -9.92 -40.99
CA LEU A 752 25.87 -10.94 -42.01
C LEU A 752 26.78 -10.83 -43.23
N LYS A 753 26.92 -9.63 -43.83
CA LYS A 753 27.70 -9.44 -45.07
C LYS A 753 29.20 -9.43 -44.81
N GLU A 754 29.71 -8.64 -43.87
CA GLU A 754 31.15 -8.48 -43.65
C GLU A 754 31.76 -9.59 -42.77
N LEU A 755 31.09 -10.03 -41.70
CA LEU A 755 31.64 -11.04 -40.79
C LEU A 755 31.45 -12.49 -41.29
N PHE A 756 30.28 -12.80 -41.85
CA PHE A 756 29.90 -14.17 -42.22
C PHE A 756 29.74 -14.41 -43.72
N GLY A 757 29.89 -13.39 -44.57
CA GLY A 757 29.72 -13.51 -46.02
C GLY A 757 28.30 -13.85 -46.50
N ILE A 758 27.30 -13.78 -45.60
CA ILE A 758 25.91 -14.13 -45.87
C ILE A 758 25.19 -12.92 -46.48
N THR A 759 24.92 -13.00 -47.78
CA THR A 759 24.13 -12.05 -48.56
C THR A 759 22.85 -12.68 -49.10
N THR A 760 21.95 -11.87 -49.65
CA THR A 760 20.72 -12.32 -50.33
C THR A 760 21.00 -13.25 -51.51
N ALA A 761 22.20 -13.20 -52.09
CA ALA A 761 22.63 -14.08 -53.19
C ALA A 761 23.21 -15.42 -52.69
N SER A 762 23.72 -15.49 -51.46
CA SER A 762 24.38 -16.68 -50.92
C SER A 762 23.44 -17.63 -50.16
N ASN A 763 22.72 -17.13 -49.14
CA ASN A 763 21.77 -17.91 -48.36
C ASN A 763 20.62 -17.01 -47.88
N PRO A 764 19.58 -16.81 -48.71
CA PRO A 764 18.48 -15.91 -48.40
C PRO A 764 17.68 -16.36 -47.18
N VAL A 765 17.48 -17.67 -46.98
CA VAL A 765 16.70 -18.20 -45.84
C VAL A 765 17.38 -17.86 -44.52
N LEU A 766 18.70 -18.01 -44.42
CA LEU A 766 19.45 -17.74 -43.21
C LEU A 766 19.53 -16.23 -42.92
N LEU A 767 19.70 -15.39 -43.95
CA LEU A 767 19.65 -13.93 -43.83
C LEU A 767 18.30 -13.44 -43.27
N TYR A 768 17.18 -13.87 -43.88
CA TYR A 768 15.85 -13.43 -43.45
C TYR A 768 15.48 -13.99 -42.06
N SER A 769 15.91 -15.21 -41.74
CA SER A 769 15.70 -15.80 -40.41
C SER A 769 16.45 -15.03 -39.32
N PHE A 770 17.72 -14.69 -39.55
CA PHE A 770 18.52 -13.89 -38.61
C PHE A 770 17.97 -12.47 -38.44
N MET A 771 17.55 -11.82 -39.53
CA MET A 771 16.88 -10.52 -39.47
C MET A 771 15.57 -10.57 -38.70
N ALA A 772 14.73 -11.59 -38.94
CA ALA A 772 13.47 -11.78 -38.24
C ALA A 772 13.66 -12.01 -36.73
N LEU A 773 14.68 -12.81 -36.36
CA LEU A 773 15.07 -13.07 -34.97
C LEU A 773 15.60 -11.81 -34.28
N THR A 774 16.53 -11.09 -34.91
CA THR A 774 17.12 -9.85 -34.39
C THR A 774 16.05 -8.79 -34.17
N ASN A 775 15.15 -8.61 -35.14
CA ASN A 775 14.00 -7.71 -35.01
C ASN A 775 13.06 -8.16 -33.89
N GLY A 776 12.74 -9.45 -33.80
CA GLY A 776 11.89 -10.01 -32.74
C GLY A 776 12.48 -9.79 -31.34
N LEU A 777 13.78 -10.05 -31.15
CA LEU A 777 14.51 -9.84 -29.90
C LEU A 777 14.59 -8.35 -29.53
N TYR A 778 14.84 -7.48 -30.51
CA TYR A 778 14.81 -6.03 -30.31
C TYR A 778 13.43 -5.53 -29.87
N LEU A 779 12.38 -6.01 -30.56
CA LEU A 779 10.99 -5.68 -30.23
C LEU A 779 10.62 -6.15 -28.83
N CYS A 780 10.98 -7.38 -28.47
CA CYS A 780 10.77 -7.94 -27.14
C CYS A 780 11.49 -7.10 -26.07
N SER A 781 12.77 -6.80 -26.28
CA SER A 781 13.62 -6.10 -25.31
C SER A 781 13.13 -4.69 -24.99
N HIS A 782 12.84 -3.87 -26.00
CA HIS A 782 12.37 -2.51 -25.74
C HIS A 782 10.91 -2.46 -25.25
N ASN A 783 10.06 -3.44 -25.60
CA ASN A 783 8.70 -3.54 -25.06
C ASN A 783 8.71 -3.93 -23.57
N ILE A 784 9.65 -4.79 -23.15
CA ILE A 784 9.92 -5.06 -21.72
C ILE A 784 10.39 -3.78 -21.02
N PHE A 785 11.30 -3.04 -21.64
CA PHE A 785 11.81 -1.77 -21.11
C PHE A 785 10.71 -0.71 -20.95
N ARG A 786 9.76 -0.64 -21.89
CA ARG A 786 8.58 0.23 -21.84
C ARG A 786 7.54 -0.22 -20.82
N GLY A 787 7.60 -1.47 -20.37
CA GLY A 787 6.70 -2.02 -19.35
C GLY A 787 5.34 -2.46 -19.89
N LEU A 788 5.27 -2.89 -21.16
CA LEU A 788 4.03 -3.42 -21.75
C LEU A 788 3.60 -4.76 -21.10
N PRO A 789 2.31 -5.15 -21.19
CA PRO A 789 1.83 -6.43 -20.69
C PRO A 789 2.58 -7.61 -21.32
N LYS A 790 2.87 -8.65 -20.54
CA LYS A 790 3.62 -9.83 -21.00
C LYS A 790 3.05 -10.45 -22.28
N GLY A 791 1.72 -10.51 -22.40
CA GLY A 791 1.06 -11.03 -23.61
C GLY A 791 1.38 -10.23 -24.87
N ALA A 792 1.47 -8.90 -24.78
CA ALA A 792 1.85 -8.05 -25.90
C ALA A 792 3.35 -8.18 -26.23
N VAL A 793 4.21 -8.33 -25.21
CA VAL A 793 5.65 -8.57 -25.40
C VAL A 793 5.89 -9.88 -26.18
N TYR A 794 5.30 -10.98 -25.73
CA TYR A 794 5.44 -12.28 -26.41
C TYR A 794 4.74 -12.29 -27.77
N GLY A 795 3.57 -11.67 -27.92
CA GLY A 795 2.90 -11.53 -29.21
C GLY A 795 3.76 -10.77 -30.23
N ASN A 796 4.41 -9.69 -29.80
CA ASN A 796 5.32 -8.92 -30.66
C ASN A 796 6.61 -9.67 -31.04
N LEU A 797 7.01 -10.70 -30.29
CA LEU A 797 8.12 -11.59 -30.68
C LEU A 797 7.75 -12.44 -31.90
N PHE A 798 6.53 -12.98 -31.94
CA PHE A 798 6.01 -13.79 -33.07
C PHE A 798 5.55 -12.96 -34.27
N ARG A 799 5.56 -11.62 -34.14
CA ARG A 799 5.13 -10.69 -35.20
C ARG A 799 5.83 -10.95 -36.52
N SER A 800 7.14 -11.20 -36.51
CA SER A 800 7.94 -11.38 -37.73
C SER A 800 7.44 -12.56 -38.57
N VAL A 801 6.99 -13.65 -37.93
CA VAL A 801 6.43 -14.84 -38.61
C VAL A 801 5.03 -14.54 -39.15
N LEU A 802 4.17 -13.93 -38.31
CA LEU A 802 2.79 -13.61 -38.66
C LEU A 802 2.67 -12.51 -39.73
N SER A 803 3.70 -11.68 -39.92
CA SER A 803 3.69 -10.62 -40.93
C SER A 803 3.99 -11.08 -42.35
N ILE A 804 4.57 -12.27 -42.53
CA ILE A 804 4.97 -12.79 -43.86
C ILE A 804 3.73 -13.00 -44.76
N PRO A 805 2.67 -13.72 -44.34
CA PRO A 805 1.48 -13.91 -45.17
C PRO A 805 0.77 -12.58 -45.49
N VAL A 806 0.76 -11.64 -44.55
CA VAL A 806 0.14 -10.31 -44.72
C VAL A 806 0.92 -9.47 -45.73
N ALA A 807 2.26 -9.54 -45.70
CA ALA A 807 3.11 -8.83 -46.65
C ALA A 807 2.93 -9.36 -48.08
N LEU A 808 2.81 -10.69 -48.24
CA LEU A 808 2.51 -11.31 -49.54
C LEU A 808 1.15 -10.84 -50.08
N LEU A 809 0.13 -10.81 -49.23
CA LEU A 809 -1.21 -10.33 -49.61
C LEU A 809 -1.21 -8.85 -50.01
N PHE A 810 -0.49 -7.99 -49.29
CA PHE A 810 -0.31 -6.59 -49.67
C PHE A 810 0.46 -6.43 -50.99
N ASN A 811 1.49 -7.23 -51.20
CA ASN A 811 2.25 -7.22 -52.44
C ASN A 811 1.38 -7.61 -53.64
N TRP A 812 0.54 -8.64 -53.49
CA TRP A 812 -0.40 -9.08 -54.52
C TRP A 812 -1.50 -8.04 -54.79
N ALA A 813 -2.05 -7.43 -53.74
CA ALA A 813 -3.05 -6.37 -53.88
C ALA A 813 -2.49 -5.14 -54.60
N ALA A 814 -1.27 -4.72 -54.25
CA ALA A 814 -0.58 -3.62 -54.91
C ALA A 814 -0.24 -3.94 -56.38
N ALA A 815 0.19 -5.18 -56.67
CA ALA A 815 0.40 -5.66 -58.03
C ALA A 815 -0.88 -5.59 -58.88
N GLY A 816 -2.00 -6.06 -58.33
CA GLY A 816 -3.30 -6.03 -59.01
C GLY A 816 -3.79 -4.62 -59.32
N VAL A 817 -3.61 -3.67 -58.39
CA VAL A 817 -3.95 -2.26 -58.61
C VAL A 817 -3.06 -1.64 -59.69
N LEU A 818 -1.74 -1.83 -59.62
CA LEU A 818 -0.81 -1.26 -60.60
C LEU A 818 -1.03 -1.84 -62.01
N THR A 819 -1.38 -3.14 -62.09
CA THR A 819 -1.74 -3.80 -63.34
C THR A 819 -3.06 -3.25 -63.89
N ALA A 820 -4.05 -3.00 -63.04
CA ALA A 820 -5.32 -2.38 -63.44
C ALA A 820 -5.15 -0.95 -63.98
N PHE A 821 -4.17 -0.20 -63.48
CA PHE A 821 -3.79 1.13 -63.99
C PHE A 821 -2.78 1.08 -65.14
N HIS A 822 -2.48 -0.10 -65.72
CA HIS A 822 -1.57 -0.30 -66.85
C HIS A 822 -0.14 0.27 -66.65
N VAL A 823 0.36 0.25 -65.40
CA VAL A 823 1.71 0.74 -65.11
C VAL A 823 2.76 -0.28 -65.57
N PRO A 824 3.73 0.08 -66.45
CA PRO A 824 4.78 -0.84 -66.88
C PRO A 824 5.81 -1.09 -65.78
N GLY A 825 6.35 -2.31 -65.70
CA GLY A 825 7.41 -2.66 -64.75
C GLY A 825 6.95 -2.79 -63.29
N VAL A 826 5.74 -3.33 -63.08
CA VAL A 826 5.12 -3.53 -61.75
C VAL A 826 6.07 -4.25 -60.78
N ASP A 827 6.76 -5.30 -61.22
CA ASP A 827 7.67 -6.06 -60.36
C ASP A 827 8.87 -5.24 -59.86
N ILE A 828 9.42 -4.37 -60.72
CA ILE A 828 10.55 -3.48 -60.38
C ILE A 828 10.09 -2.42 -59.37
N ILE A 829 8.87 -1.91 -59.54
CA ILE A 829 8.26 -0.96 -58.60
C ILE A 829 8.00 -1.63 -57.25
N LEU A 830 7.36 -2.81 -57.25
CA LEU A 830 7.08 -3.55 -56.02
C LEU A 830 8.35 -3.96 -55.27
N GLN A 831 9.43 -4.32 -55.98
CA GLN A 831 10.72 -4.61 -55.38
C GLN A 831 11.32 -3.40 -54.66
N LYS A 832 11.20 -2.19 -55.24
CA LYS A 832 11.62 -0.92 -54.60
C LYS A 832 10.76 -0.56 -53.39
N TRP A 833 9.48 -0.95 -53.38
CA TRP A 833 8.54 -0.73 -52.28
C TRP A 833 8.47 -1.87 -51.26
N ALA A 834 9.17 -2.99 -51.47
CA ALA A 834 9.07 -4.20 -50.64
C ALA A 834 9.36 -3.94 -49.16
N ALA A 835 10.33 -3.06 -48.85
CA ALA A 835 10.63 -2.68 -47.47
C ALA A 835 9.47 -1.94 -46.79
N VAL A 836 8.77 -1.07 -47.54
CA VAL A 836 7.62 -0.31 -47.05
C VAL A 836 6.41 -1.23 -46.87
N ILE A 837 6.15 -2.13 -47.82
CA ILE A 837 5.07 -3.13 -47.74
C ILE A 837 5.29 -4.07 -46.55
N SER A 838 6.51 -4.58 -46.39
CA SER A 838 6.87 -5.45 -45.26
C SER A 838 6.72 -4.73 -43.91
N LYS A 839 7.14 -3.46 -43.82
CA LYS A 839 6.98 -2.63 -42.61
C LYS A 839 5.50 -2.39 -42.30
N GLY A 840 4.70 -2.03 -43.30
CA GLY A 840 3.26 -1.84 -43.17
C GLY A 840 2.53 -3.10 -42.69
N ALA A 841 2.82 -4.25 -43.29
CA ALA A 841 2.26 -5.55 -42.89
C ALA A 841 2.64 -5.93 -41.45
N SER A 842 3.91 -5.73 -41.07
CA SER A 842 4.40 -5.99 -39.72
C SER A 842 3.72 -5.11 -38.67
N ASP A 843 3.53 -3.82 -38.97
CA ASP A 843 2.84 -2.89 -38.07
C ASP A 843 1.33 -3.11 -38.00
N LEU A 844 0.68 -3.61 -39.06
CA LEU A 844 -0.71 -4.07 -39.02
C LEU A 844 -0.89 -5.23 -38.03
N VAL A 845 -0.04 -6.26 -38.14
CA VAL A 845 -0.06 -7.42 -37.22
C VAL A 845 0.17 -6.97 -35.78
N ALA A 846 1.10 -6.05 -35.53
CA ALA A 846 1.28 -5.49 -34.20
C ALA A 846 0.06 -4.69 -33.71
N GLY A 847 -0.56 -3.90 -34.58
CA GLY A 847 -1.80 -3.18 -34.29
C GLY A 847 -2.93 -4.13 -33.89
N MET A 848 -3.03 -5.30 -34.54
CA MET A 848 -3.99 -6.34 -34.17
C MET A 848 -3.67 -7.00 -32.82
N ILE A 849 -2.43 -7.43 -32.60
CA ILE A 849 -2.01 -8.10 -31.36
C ILE A 849 -2.19 -7.17 -30.16
N GLU A 850 -1.69 -5.94 -30.25
CA GLU A 850 -1.82 -4.97 -29.17
C GLU A 850 -3.27 -4.47 -29.01
N GLY A 851 -4.01 -4.30 -30.11
CA GLY A 851 -5.43 -3.93 -30.07
C GLY A 851 -6.32 -4.99 -29.41
N LEU A 852 -6.04 -6.28 -29.64
CA LEU A 852 -6.71 -7.39 -28.95
C LEU A 852 -6.36 -7.43 -27.46
N ALA A 853 -5.10 -7.18 -27.12
CA ALA A 853 -4.66 -7.10 -25.73
C ALA A 853 -5.33 -5.94 -24.99
N ASP A 854 -5.35 -4.74 -25.60
CA ASP A 854 -6.02 -3.55 -25.07
C ASP A 854 -7.54 -3.78 -24.94
N ARG A 855 -8.17 -4.44 -25.92
CA ARG A 855 -9.59 -4.84 -25.86
C ARG A 855 -9.87 -5.76 -24.67
N TYR A 856 -9.07 -6.80 -24.48
CA TYR A 856 -9.25 -7.74 -23.38
C TYR A 856 -9.08 -7.03 -22.02
N GLN A 857 -8.08 -6.17 -21.90
CA GLN A 857 -7.84 -5.38 -20.69
C GLN A 857 -9.00 -4.42 -20.39
N ASN A 858 -9.55 -3.76 -21.41
CA ASN A 858 -10.71 -2.88 -21.25
C ASN A 858 -11.94 -3.66 -20.79
N ILE A 859 -12.26 -4.81 -21.39
CA ILE A 859 -13.39 -5.65 -20.95
C ILE A 859 -13.21 -6.12 -19.51
N GLN A 860 -12.03 -6.64 -19.14
CA GLN A 860 -11.75 -7.09 -17.78
C GLN A 860 -11.89 -5.97 -16.75
N THR A 861 -11.42 -4.78 -17.10
CA THR A 861 -11.60 -3.58 -16.29
C THR A 861 -13.08 -3.26 -16.09
N ARG A 862 -13.84 -3.18 -17.18
CA ARG A 862 -15.27 -2.87 -17.12
C ARG A 862 -16.09 -3.91 -16.36
N LEU A 863 -15.72 -5.20 -16.48
CA LEU A 863 -16.34 -6.26 -15.69
C LEU A 863 -16.15 -6.04 -14.19
N ARG A 864 -14.99 -5.53 -13.75
CA ARG A 864 -14.77 -5.18 -12.34
C ARG A 864 -15.60 -3.97 -11.94
N ASP A 865 -15.55 -2.89 -12.73
CA ASP A 865 -16.29 -1.65 -12.42
C ASP A 865 -17.79 -1.90 -12.27
N TYR A 866 -18.39 -2.66 -13.19
CA TYR A 866 -19.79 -3.05 -13.11
C TYR A 866 -20.07 -3.97 -11.92
N ARG A 867 -19.24 -4.99 -11.64
CA ARG A 867 -19.46 -5.89 -10.48
C ARG A 867 -19.49 -5.11 -9.16
N THR A 868 -18.54 -4.20 -8.95
CA THR A 868 -18.51 -3.34 -7.77
C THR A 868 -19.82 -2.57 -7.62
N LYS A 869 -20.35 -2.00 -8.71
CA LYS A 869 -21.61 -1.26 -8.67
C LYS A 869 -22.84 -2.13 -8.48
N MET A 870 -22.84 -3.31 -9.08
CA MET A 870 -23.94 -4.28 -8.91
C MET A 870 -24.02 -4.76 -7.46
N GLU A 871 -22.89 -5.12 -6.84
CA GLU A 871 -22.83 -5.48 -5.42
C GLU A 871 -23.39 -4.36 -4.53
N GLN A 872 -22.99 -3.10 -4.78
CA GLN A 872 -23.51 -1.93 -4.05
C GLN A 872 -25.02 -1.70 -4.25
N ILE A 873 -25.53 -1.90 -5.47
CA ILE A 873 -26.97 -1.80 -5.77
C ILE A 873 -27.73 -2.89 -5.00
N PHE A 874 -27.26 -4.13 -5.02
CA PHE A 874 -27.93 -5.23 -4.32
C PHE A 874 -27.86 -5.07 -2.80
N GLU A 875 -26.75 -4.60 -2.24
CA GLU A 875 -26.64 -4.30 -0.82
C GLU A 875 -27.61 -3.17 -0.42
N THR A 876 -27.70 -2.11 -1.24
CA THR A 876 -28.63 -1.01 -0.98
C THR A 876 -30.08 -1.47 -1.10
N TYR A 877 -30.38 -2.31 -2.08
CA TYR A 877 -31.70 -2.92 -2.23
C TYR A 877 -32.05 -3.80 -1.04
N ALA A 878 -31.13 -4.63 -0.55
CA ALA A 878 -31.33 -5.44 0.65
C ALA A 878 -31.62 -4.58 1.88
N ARG A 879 -30.94 -3.43 2.06
CA ARG A 879 -31.27 -2.48 3.13
C ARG A 879 -32.67 -1.89 2.99
N VAL A 880 -33.10 -1.56 1.77
CA VAL A 880 -34.47 -1.08 1.52
C VAL A 880 -35.49 -2.17 1.84
N GLU A 881 -35.21 -3.43 1.49
CA GLU A 881 -36.06 -4.58 1.84
C GLU A 881 -36.19 -4.77 3.36
N LEU A 882 -35.07 -4.69 4.08
CA LEU A 882 -35.05 -4.80 5.54
C LEU A 882 -35.82 -3.67 6.24
N LEU A 883 -35.84 -2.47 5.65
CA LEU A 883 -36.62 -1.33 6.15
C LEU A 883 -38.11 -1.41 5.78
N PHE A 884 -38.47 -2.17 4.74
CA PHE A 884 -39.84 -2.31 4.23
C PHE A 884 -40.22 -3.78 3.93
N PRO A 885 -40.21 -4.67 4.93
CA PRO A 885 -40.46 -6.10 4.71
C PRO A 885 -41.86 -6.40 4.17
N GLU A 886 -42.84 -5.54 4.44
CA GLU A 886 -44.23 -5.73 4.02
C GLU A 886 -44.55 -5.11 2.64
N THR A 887 -43.63 -4.32 2.07
CA THR A 887 -43.90 -3.60 0.81
C THR A 887 -43.13 -4.23 -0.35
N ASN A 888 -43.77 -4.35 -1.51
CA ASN A 888 -43.07 -4.77 -2.73
C ASN A 888 -42.06 -3.68 -3.16
N THR A 889 -40.81 -3.82 -2.74
CA THR A 889 -39.73 -2.87 -2.99
C THR A 889 -39.37 -2.71 -4.46
N LEU A 890 -39.64 -3.72 -5.30
CA LEU A 890 -39.49 -3.60 -6.76
C LEU A 890 -40.46 -2.58 -7.36
N GLU A 891 -41.64 -2.40 -6.78
CA GLU A 891 -42.58 -1.35 -7.19
C GLU A 891 -42.14 0.03 -6.71
N ILE A 892 -41.56 0.11 -5.50
CA ILE A 892 -40.95 1.35 -4.99
C ILE A 892 -39.80 1.81 -5.90
N LEU A 893 -38.96 0.89 -6.40
CA LEU A 893 -37.89 1.20 -7.35
C LEU A 893 -38.41 1.62 -8.73
N LYS A 894 -39.55 1.09 -9.18
CA LYS A 894 -40.20 1.47 -10.45
C LYS A 894 -40.91 2.82 -10.37
N SER A 895 -41.34 3.25 -9.18
CA SER A 895 -42.03 4.53 -8.94
C SER A 895 -41.21 5.41 -7.99
N PRO A 896 -40.09 5.99 -8.46
CA PRO A 896 -39.09 6.62 -7.60
C PRO A 896 -39.59 7.90 -6.90
N GLY A 897 -40.75 8.44 -7.31
CA GLY A 897 -41.43 9.55 -6.61
C GLY A 897 -41.79 9.23 -5.15
N ARG A 898 -42.10 7.97 -4.82
CA ARG A 898 -42.45 7.57 -3.44
C ARG A 898 -41.26 7.55 -2.47
N LEU A 899 -40.05 7.25 -2.96
CA LEU A 899 -38.79 7.34 -2.19
C LEU A 899 -38.45 8.80 -1.83
N SER A 900 -38.95 9.76 -2.63
CA SER A 900 -38.61 11.17 -2.51
C SER A 900 -39.42 11.91 -1.44
N THR A 901 -40.64 11.44 -1.15
CA THR A 901 -41.59 12.00 -0.19
C THR A 901 -41.60 11.24 1.16
N ALA A 902 -40.70 10.29 1.34
CA ALA A 902 -40.59 9.52 2.57
C ALA A 902 -40.25 10.43 3.77
N LYS A 903 -40.96 10.22 4.89
CA LYS A 903 -40.79 11.01 6.12
C LYS A 903 -39.41 10.80 6.76
N SER A 904 -38.84 9.59 6.69
CA SER A 904 -37.51 9.30 7.26
C SER A 904 -36.37 9.85 6.39
N SER A 905 -35.37 10.44 7.05
CA SER A 905 -34.14 10.96 6.44
C SER A 905 -33.30 9.85 5.80
N GLU A 906 -33.25 8.67 6.43
CA GLU A 906 -32.48 7.51 5.99
C GLU A 906 -32.94 6.99 4.62
N ILE A 907 -34.25 6.99 4.38
CA ILE A 907 -34.83 6.59 3.08
C ILE A 907 -34.47 7.59 1.98
N ARG A 908 -34.49 8.89 2.31
CA ARG A 908 -34.11 9.93 1.34
C ARG A 908 -32.65 9.79 0.93
N ASP A 909 -31.77 9.37 1.84
CA ASP A 909 -30.36 9.14 1.57
C ASP A 909 -30.13 7.86 0.75
N LEU A 910 -30.86 6.77 1.00
CA LEU A 910 -30.85 5.58 0.13
C LEU A 910 -31.27 5.93 -1.32
N GLY A 911 -32.29 6.79 -1.48
CA GLY A 911 -32.69 7.29 -2.79
C GLY A 911 -31.58 8.08 -3.50
N LYS A 912 -30.84 8.92 -2.78
CA LYS A 912 -29.66 9.63 -3.33
C LYS A 912 -28.56 8.64 -3.74
N ILE A 913 -28.30 7.61 -2.95
CA ILE A 913 -27.32 6.56 -3.25
C ILE A 913 -27.66 5.82 -4.56
N LEU A 914 -28.94 5.46 -4.75
CA LEU A 914 -29.42 4.82 -5.98
C LEU A 914 -29.28 5.72 -7.23
N ILE A 915 -29.52 7.04 -7.08
CA ILE A 915 -29.25 8.01 -8.14
C ILE A 915 -27.78 7.96 -8.53
N ILE A 916 -26.87 8.03 -7.55
CA ILE A 916 -25.41 8.00 -7.78
C ILE A 916 -25.00 6.74 -8.54
N PHE A 917 -25.49 5.57 -8.12
CA PHE A 917 -25.16 4.30 -8.77
C PHE A 917 -25.67 4.24 -10.21
N SER A 918 -26.87 4.77 -10.46
CA SER A 918 -27.46 4.79 -11.80
C SER A 918 -26.73 5.77 -12.73
N LEU A 919 -26.27 6.92 -12.22
CA LEU A 919 -25.44 7.86 -12.97
C LEU A 919 -24.09 7.25 -13.36
N ASP A 920 -23.47 6.47 -12.46
CA ASP A 920 -22.23 5.76 -12.78
C ASP A 920 -22.43 4.68 -13.85
N LEU A 921 -23.54 3.92 -13.80
CA LEU A 921 -23.87 2.92 -14.80
C LEU A 921 -24.18 3.53 -16.17
N LEU A 922 -24.91 4.66 -16.19
CA LEU A 922 -25.12 5.49 -17.39
C LEU A 922 -23.77 5.92 -17.98
N TYR A 923 -22.88 6.44 -17.14
CA TYR A 923 -21.55 6.87 -17.55
C TYR A 923 -20.71 5.71 -18.12
N PHE A 924 -20.71 4.55 -17.45
CA PHE A 924 -20.03 3.37 -17.98
C PHE A 924 -20.56 3.02 -19.37
N TRP A 925 -21.87 2.91 -19.52
CA TRP A 925 -22.50 2.49 -20.78
C TRP A 925 -22.22 3.43 -21.96
N MET A 926 -22.32 4.74 -21.71
CA MET A 926 -22.24 5.76 -22.76
C MET A 926 -20.81 6.23 -23.03
N TYR A 927 -19.94 6.26 -22.02
CA TYR A 927 -18.63 6.90 -22.13
C TYR A 927 -17.45 5.91 -22.11
N GLN A 928 -17.56 4.79 -21.39
CA GLN A 928 -16.40 3.92 -21.16
C GLN A 928 -16.19 2.86 -22.28
N PRO A 929 -14.92 2.61 -22.68
CA PRO A 929 -14.62 1.73 -23.79
C PRO A 929 -15.02 0.28 -23.48
N ARG A 930 -15.72 -0.36 -24.43
CA ARG A 930 -16.19 -1.76 -24.35
C ARG A 930 -17.14 -2.06 -23.18
N ALA A 931 -17.70 -1.05 -22.52
CA ALA A 931 -18.65 -1.23 -21.42
C ALA A 931 -19.91 -1.98 -21.84
N ARG A 932 -20.48 -1.68 -23.02
CA ARG A 932 -21.63 -2.40 -23.57
C ARG A 932 -21.41 -3.92 -23.70
N SER A 933 -20.18 -4.34 -24.02
CA SER A 933 -19.81 -5.77 -24.09
C SER A 933 -19.72 -6.41 -22.71
N ALA A 934 -19.13 -5.70 -21.74
CA ALA A 934 -19.03 -6.18 -20.36
C ALA A 934 -20.41 -6.28 -19.69
N TRP A 935 -21.29 -5.31 -19.92
CA TRP A 935 -22.68 -5.32 -19.39
C TRP A 935 -23.44 -6.57 -19.83
N LYS A 936 -23.38 -6.93 -21.12
CA LYS A 936 -24.02 -8.15 -21.63
C LYS A 936 -23.54 -9.42 -20.93
N LEU A 937 -22.24 -9.54 -20.68
CA LEU A 937 -21.66 -10.68 -19.97
C LEU A 937 -22.12 -10.75 -18.51
N ILE A 938 -22.26 -9.60 -17.83
CA ILE A 938 -22.74 -9.53 -16.45
C ILE A 938 -24.22 -9.90 -16.38
N MET A 939 -25.05 -9.33 -17.24
CA MET A 939 -26.47 -9.64 -17.28
C MET A 939 -26.74 -11.14 -17.49
N GLN A 940 -25.93 -11.81 -18.31
CA GLN A 940 -26.02 -13.26 -18.50
C GLN A 940 -25.70 -14.07 -17.22
N SER A 941 -24.87 -13.54 -16.33
CA SER A 941 -24.50 -14.21 -15.07
C SER A 941 -25.48 -14.00 -13.92
N LEU A 942 -26.34 -12.97 -14.01
CA LEU A 942 -27.32 -12.65 -12.97
C LEU A 942 -28.57 -13.54 -13.06
N THR A 943 -29.22 -13.76 -11.92
CA THR A 943 -30.52 -14.43 -11.83
C THR A 943 -31.65 -13.58 -12.43
N ARG A 944 -32.83 -14.15 -12.65
CA ARG A 944 -33.99 -13.40 -13.20
C ARG A 944 -34.39 -12.24 -12.29
N GLU A 945 -34.32 -12.42 -10.98
CA GLU A 945 -34.66 -11.38 -9.98
C GLU A 945 -33.60 -10.29 -9.92
N GLU A 946 -32.32 -10.66 -9.84
CA GLU A 946 -31.20 -9.72 -9.87
C GLU A 946 -31.23 -8.84 -11.12
N ARG A 947 -31.59 -9.40 -12.29
CA ARG A 947 -31.78 -8.62 -13.52
C ARG A 947 -32.93 -7.63 -13.40
N ARG A 948 -34.06 -8.01 -12.78
CA ARG A 948 -35.20 -7.10 -12.58
C ARG A 948 -34.83 -5.96 -11.64
N ILE A 949 -34.12 -6.24 -10.54
CA ILE A 949 -33.64 -5.23 -9.58
C ILE A 949 -32.70 -4.25 -10.28
N ALA A 950 -31.68 -4.77 -10.97
CA ALA A 950 -30.66 -3.96 -11.64
C ALA A 950 -31.24 -3.01 -12.70
N MET A 951 -32.22 -3.49 -13.47
CA MET A 951 -32.88 -2.72 -14.51
C MET A 951 -33.94 -1.77 -13.95
N GLY A 952 -34.65 -2.20 -12.91
CA GLY A 952 -35.64 -1.39 -12.19
C GLY A 952 -34.98 -0.18 -11.53
N SER A 953 -33.81 -0.37 -10.90
CA SER A 953 -33.07 0.72 -10.26
C SER A 953 -32.68 1.83 -11.23
N GLN A 954 -32.49 1.54 -12.53
CA GLN A 954 -32.12 2.55 -13.53
C GLN A 954 -33.25 3.54 -13.82
N GLN A 955 -34.52 3.19 -13.56
CA GLN A 955 -35.66 4.08 -13.81
C GLN A 955 -35.60 5.36 -12.98
N ILE A 956 -34.82 5.38 -11.91
CA ILE A 956 -34.56 6.57 -11.09
C ILE A 956 -33.96 7.73 -11.90
N LEU A 957 -33.29 7.43 -13.02
CA LEU A 957 -32.74 8.42 -13.96
C LEU A 957 -33.83 9.26 -14.66
N THR A 958 -35.11 8.94 -14.51
CA THR A 958 -36.21 9.78 -15.04
C THR A 958 -36.47 11.03 -14.17
N GLN A 959 -35.91 11.09 -12.95
CA GLN A 959 -36.08 12.21 -12.01
C GLN A 959 -35.23 13.44 -12.37
N GLN A 960 -35.41 14.00 -13.56
CA GLN A 960 -34.60 15.10 -14.09
C GLN A 960 -34.45 16.28 -13.14
N LYS A 961 -35.54 16.81 -12.58
CA LYS A 961 -35.49 17.97 -11.68
C LYS A 961 -34.61 17.71 -10.45
N ARG A 962 -34.73 16.54 -9.84
CA ARG A 962 -33.99 16.17 -8.61
C ARG A 962 -32.53 15.88 -8.90
N ILE A 963 -32.24 15.16 -9.99
CA ILE A 963 -30.86 14.84 -10.38
C ILE A 963 -30.11 16.13 -10.74
N SER A 964 -30.73 17.01 -11.53
CA SER A 964 -30.15 18.32 -11.85
C SER A 964 -29.88 19.14 -10.60
N LEU A 965 -30.84 19.18 -9.67
CA LEU A 965 -30.67 19.90 -8.40
C LEU A 965 -29.50 19.33 -7.58
N LEU A 966 -29.42 18.01 -7.40
CA LEU A 966 -28.31 17.37 -6.67
C LEU A 966 -26.94 17.66 -7.31
N ILE A 967 -26.86 17.68 -8.64
CA ILE A 967 -25.62 18.00 -9.35
C ILE A 967 -25.22 19.47 -9.13
N VAL A 968 -26.18 20.39 -9.18
CA VAL A 968 -25.97 21.84 -8.94
C VAL A 968 -25.63 22.13 -7.47
N GLU A 969 -26.25 21.41 -6.54
CA GLU A 969 -25.99 21.48 -5.09
C GLU A 969 -24.63 20.92 -4.68
N GLY A 970 -23.83 20.40 -5.61
CA GLY A 970 -22.42 20.09 -5.35
C GLY A 970 -22.02 18.61 -5.45
N LEU A 971 -22.94 17.69 -5.82
CA LEU A 971 -22.64 16.24 -5.93
C LEU A 971 -21.37 15.93 -6.75
N LEU A 972 -21.03 16.76 -7.74
CA LEU A 972 -19.88 16.59 -8.63
C LEU A 972 -18.88 17.76 -8.60
N GLY A 973 -18.97 18.63 -7.60
CA GLY A 973 -18.10 19.79 -7.39
C GLY A 973 -18.24 20.91 -8.44
N LYS A 974 -17.34 21.92 -8.40
CA LYS A 974 -17.43 23.17 -9.20
C LYS A 974 -17.48 22.98 -10.73
N HIS A 975 -16.92 21.90 -11.25
CA HIS A 975 -16.88 21.60 -12.69
C HIS A 975 -18.02 20.67 -13.12
N PHE A 976 -19.20 20.79 -12.49
CA PHE A 976 -20.37 19.94 -12.73
C PHE A 976 -21.02 20.11 -14.11
N SER A 977 -20.78 21.23 -14.81
CA SER A 977 -21.48 21.59 -16.05
C SER A 977 -21.44 20.49 -17.12
N LYS A 978 -20.28 19.86 -17.31
CA LYS A 978 -20.09 18.75 -18.27
C LYS A 978 -20.85 17.49 -17.88
N ALA A 979 -20.93 17.20 -16.58
CA ALA A 979 -21.63 16.03 -16.09
C ALA A 979 -23.15 16.23 -16.15
N LEU A 980 -23.62 17.45 -15.87
CA LEU A 980 -25.03 17.81 -16.00
C LEU A 980 -25.49 17.72 -17.45
N SER A 981 -24.75 18.31 -18.39
CA SER A 981 -25.07 18.22 -19.82
C SER A 981 -25.07 16.78 -20.30
N PHE A 982 -24.04 16.00 -19.92
CA PHE A 982 -23.96 14.58 -20.24
C PHE A 982 -25.18 13.78 -19.75
N TYR A 983 -25.62 14.01 -18.51
CA TYR A 983 -26.80 13.36 -17.97
C TYR A 983 -28.04 13.71 -18.81
N LEU A 984 -28.30 15.01 -19.03
CA LEU A 984 -29.47 15.50 -19.76
C LEU A 984 -29.53 14.97 -21.21
N ASP A 985 -28.38 14.89 -21.88
CA ASP A 985 -28.31 14.48 -23.29
C ASP A 985 -28.43 12.95 -23.46
N CYS A 986 -27.96 12.16 -22.50
CA CYS A 986 -27.71 10.73 -22.71
C CYS A 986 -28.68 9.78 -21.99
N PHE A 987 -29.39 10.24 -20.95
CA PHE A 987 -30.13 9.31 -20.08
C PHE A 987 -31.29 8.58 -20.80
N GLN A 988 -31.99 9.25 -21.72
CA GLN A 988 -33.10 8.66 -22.47
C GLN A 988 -32.62 7.53 -23.40
N GLU A 989 -31.59 7.79 -24.22
CA GLU A 989 -30.99 6.79 -25.12
C GLU A 989 -30.51 5.56 -24.33
N TYR A 990 -29.93 5.78 -23.15
CA TYR A 990 -29.50 4.71 -22.26
C TYR A 990 -30.67 3.85 -21.80
N LEU A 991 -31.74 4.45 -21.27
CA LEU A 991 -32.90 3.70 -20.76
C LEU A 991 -33.59 2.91 -21.88
N ASP A 992 -33.70 3.46 -23.08
CA ASP A 992 -34.28 2.75 -24.23
C ASP A 992 -33.40 1.58 -24.70
N SER A 993 -32.07 1.76 -24.66
CA SER A 993 -31.11 0.68 -24.93
C SER A 993 -31.23 -0.46 -23.92
N GLN A 994 -31.44 -0.14 -22.64
CA GLN A 994 -31.65 -1.11 -21.58
C GLN A 994 -32.96 -1.89 -21.77
N LYS A 995 -34.07 -1.22 -22.11
CA LYS A 995 -35.35 -1.89 -22.42
C LYS A 995 -35.22 -2.92 -23.55
N LYS A 996 -34.57 -2.54 -24.67
CA LYS A 996 -34.33 -3.44 -25.81
C LYS A 996 -33.50 -4.68 -25.44
N ILE A 997 -32.59 -4.58 -24.49
CA ILE A 997 -31.81 -5.73 -24.00
C ILE A 997 -32.69 -6.67 -23.18
N MET A 998 -33.58 -6.12 -22.36
CA MET A 998 -34.51 -6.91 -21.56
C MET A 998 -35.48 -7.71 -22.43
N GLU A 999 -36.00 -7.11 -23.50
CA GLU A 999 -36.89 -7.78 -24.46
C GLU A 999 -36.19 -8.97 -25.13
N ARG A 1000 -34.96 -8.78 -25.63
CA ARG A 1000 -34.13 -9.83 -26.26
C ARG A 1000 -33.65 -10.93 -25.30
N MET A 1001 -33.82 -10.76 -24.00
CA MET A 1001 -33.46 -11.76 -22.99
C MET A 1001 -34.68 -12.53 -22.44
N LYS A 1002 -35.90 -12.13 -22.84
CA LYS A 1002 -37.14 -12.87 -22.57
C LYS A 1002 -37.43 -13.90 -23.66
N GLU A 1003 -36.99 -13.63 -24.88
CA GLU A 1003 -36.75 -14.62 -25.95
C GLU A 1003 -35.57 -15.52 -25.58
#